data_AF-A0A8C8XZF0-F1
#
_entry.id   AF-A0A8C8XZF0-F1
#
_cell.length_a   1.000
_cell.length_b   1.000
_cell.length_c   1.000
_cell.angle_alpha   90.00
_cell.angle_beta   90.00
_cell.angle_gamma   90.00
#
_symmetry.space_group_name_H-M   'P 1'
#
loop_
_entity.id
_entity.type
_entity.pdbx_description
1 polymer ?
#
loop_
_entity_poly.entity_id
_entity_poly.type
_entity_poly.pdbx_seq_one_letter_code
_entity_poly.pdbx_strand_id
1 'polypeptide(L)'
;MEALLEGMQNQGHEGGFLTSCEAELQELMKQIDIMVAHKKSEWEGQTHALETCLGIREQELKALRGQLDMKHNEVVMLRQQVEEHEKVKQEMAMDYKQELKKLHEELGRLKRSYERLQKKHIRDFRGNTKNHREDRSEIERLTGKIEEFRQKSLDWEKQRLIYQQQVSSLEAQRKALAEQSEIIQAQLANRKQKLESVELSSQSEIQHLSSKLERANDTICANELEIERLTMRINDLVGTNMNVIQEQRQKEEKLRESEKLLELQEEKRELKAVLQSQENFIHEERMQKEKLQAKLKPTDSQHTVQAVRSPDEPQAERRYTSQGQEDLGNVLSQLDLTHNSEELLQAEVTRLEGSLESVSATCKQLSQELMEKYEELKKMEVYNNEYRAEIKKLKEQILEAEQSYSSALEGMKMEISQLTRELHQRDITIASTKSSSSDMEKRLKAEIQKAEEKAVEHKEILDQMESLKLENHHLSEMVMKLELGLHEAKEISLADLQENYIEALNKLVSENQQLQKELMDTKSKLEISTQICKKNHERIFKPAHSRVPEFKNTESKPTRGPYRHDGVKTEHCKTGLHSPRRQALDSIEPMSRVLSPLSSQISPCSSTISLPSNFLCKTSSLPSALDTNDASFSDTVSESINDQEEFMSSCPLPVSPLGSIATRFLEEEELRSHHILERLDAHIEELKRESEKTVKQFTTLK
;
A
#
# COMPACT_ATOMS: atom_id res chain seq x y z
N MET A 1 -6.20 55.02 21.67
CA MET A 1 -5.26 56.13 21.97
C MET A 1 -5.79 57.45 21.39
N GLU A 2 -6.73 57.40 20.45
CA GLU A 2 -7.33 58.57 19.81
C GLU A 2 -7.92 59.60 20.79
N ALA A 3 -8.60 59.15 21.85
CA ALA A 3 -9.25 60.03 22.85
C ALA A 3 -8.30 60.96 23.63
N LEU A 4 -6.97 60.81 23.50
CA LEU A 4 -5.99 61.75 24.07
C LEU A 4 -5.53 62.82 23.05
N LEU A 5 -5.62 62.54 21.74
CA LEU A 5 -5.26 63.49 20.68
C LEU A 5 -6.38 64.53 20.45
N GLU A 6 -7.63 64.10 20.54
CA GLU A 6 -8.82 64.95 20.35
C GLU A 6 -8.94 66.07 21.42
N GLY A 7 -8.36 65.85 22.61
CA GLY A 7 -8.29 66.88 23.66
C GLY A 7 -7.34 68.04 23.33
N MET A 8 -6.23 67.78 22.64
CA MET A 8 -5.22 68.81 22.35
C MET A 8 -5.64 69.74 21.20
N GLN A 9 -6.45 69.27 20.26
CA GLN A 9 -6.80 70.03 19.05
C GLN A 9 -7.83 71.15 19.30
N ASN A 10 -8.53 71.11 20.44
CA ASN A 10 -9.60 72.05 20.80
C ASN A 10 -9.14 73.27 21.62
N GLN A 11 -7.83 73.41 21.92
CA GLN A 11 -7.30 74.48 22.78
C GLN A 11 -6.50 75.56 22.01
N GLY A 12 -6.62 75.59 20.68
CA GLY A 12 -5.82 76.44 19.79
C GLY A 12 -6.41 77.81 19.43
N HIS A 13 -7.16 78.47 20.33
CA HIS A 13 -7.86 79.75 20.03
C HIS A 13 -7.89 80.76 21.20
N GLU A 14 -6.75 81.07 21.82
CA GLU A 14 -6.55 82.41 22.42
C GLU A 14 -5.05 82.79 22.49
N GLY A 15 -4.75 84.07 22.25
CA GLY A 15 -3.37 84.57 22.13
C GLY A 15 -2.74 84.93 23.47
N GLY A 16 -2.30 83.94 24.25
CA GLY A 16 -1.57 84.12 25.50
C GLY A 16 -0.05 83.99 25.33
N PHE A 17 0.73 84.90 25.93
CA PHE A 17 2.18 84.70 26.10
C PHE A 17 2.41 83.63 27.17
N LEU A 18 2.79 82.42 26.78
CA LEU A 18 3.25 81.39 27.71
C LEU A 18 4.40 81.96 28.56
N THR A 19 4.23 81.97 29.88
CA THR A 19 5.34 82.28 30.80
C THR A 19 6.39 81.17 30.70
N SER A 20 7.69 81.47 30.87
CA SER A 20 8.73 80.47 30.53
C SER A 20 8.55 79.16 31.31
N CYS A 21 8.16 79.24 32.58
CA CYS A 21 7.81 78.10 33.43
C CYS A 21 6.78 77.13 32.81
N GLU A 22 5.83 77.63 32.02
CA GLU A 22 4.81 76.81 31.36
C GLU A 22 5.38 76.10 30.12
N ALA A 23 6.19 76.79 29.31
CA ALA A 23 6.90 76.18 28.19
C ALA A 23 7.97 75.16 28.66
N GLU A 24 8.66 75.47 29.76
CA GLU A 24 9.61 74.57 30.44
C GLU A 24 8.90 73.30 30.94
N LEU A 25 7.70 73.44 31.51
CA LEU A 25 6.88 72.29 31.95
C LEU A 25 6.37 71.45 30.77
N GLN A 26 5.92 72.08 29.68
CA GLN A 26 5.47 71.39 28.47
C GLN A 26 6.62 70.60 27.81
N GLU A 27 7.83 71.18 27.75
CA GLU A 27 9.01 70.50 27.23
C GLU A 27 9.48 69.35 28.15
N LEU A 28 9.39 69.51 29.48
CA LEU A 28 9.65 68.41 30.43
C LEU A 28 8.63 67.27 30.29
N MET A 29 7.34 67.56 30.12
CA MET A 29 6.31 66.54 29.84
C MET A 29 6.62 65.79 28.55
N LYS A 30 6.92 66.51 27.47
CA LYS A 30 7.33 65.93 26.18
C LYS A 30 8.59 65.05 26.29
N GLN A 31 9.57 65.43 27.12
CA GLN A 31 10.76 64.60 27.38
C GLN A 31 10.42 63.34 28.19
N ILE A 32 9.48 63.42 29.14
CA ILE A 32 8.94 62.25 29.85
C ILE A 32 8.19 61.34 28.87
N ASP A 33 7.34 61.87 28.00
CA ASP A 33 6.60 61.08 27.00
C ASP A 33 7.54 60.36 26.02
N ILE A 34 8.59 61.04 25.54
CA ILE A 34 9.64 60.44 24.70
C ILE A 34 10.39 59.34 25.47
N MET A 35 10.75 59.57 26.74
CA MET A 35 11.42 58.57 27.58
C MET A 35 10.52 57.34 27.84
N VAL A 36 9.23 57.56 28.12
CA VAL A 36 8.25 56.50 28.36
C VAL A 36 7.98 55.72 27.07
N ALA A 37 7.86 56.39 25.92
CA ALA A 37 7.73 55.74 24.61
C ALA A 37 8.98 54.90 24.26
N HIS A 38 10.18 55.42 24.51
CA HIS A 38 11.42 54.67 24.34
C HIS A 38 11.46 53.44 25.26
N LYS A 39 11.20 53.59 26.56
CA LYS A 39 11.24 52.46 27.51
C LYS A 39 10.15 51.43 27.25
N LYS A 40 8.96 51.86 26.79
CA LYS A 40 7.92 50.97 26.30
C LYS A 40 8.40 50.17 25.09
N SER A 41 8.96 50.83 24.07
CA SER A 41 9.49 50.16 22.86
C SER A 41 10.64 49.20 23.18
N GLU A 42 11.51 49.55 24.14
CA GLU A 42 12.58 48.69 24.64
C GLU A 42 12.04 47.42 25.32
N TRP A 43 11.02 47.55 26.18
CA TRP A 43 10.35 46.41 26.82
C TRP A 43 9.52 45.57 25.82
N GLU A 44 8.86 46.20 24.86
CA GLU A 44 8.16 45.51 23.78
C GLU A 44 9.17 44.69 22.95
N GLY A 45 10.30 45.27 22.55
CA GLY A 45 11.37 44.56 21.84
C GLY A 45 11.96 43.40 22.65
N GLN A 46 12.20 43.59 23.95
CA GLN A 46 12.65 42.51 24.86
C GLN A 46 11.61 41.39 24.99
N THR A 47 10.32 41.74 25.03
CA THR A 47 9.21 40.78 25.13
C THR A 47 9.12 39.93 23.86
N HIS A 48 9.04 40.55 22.68
CA HIS A 48 9.00 39.83 21.39
C HIS A 48 10.25 38.94 21.19
N ALA A 49 11.43 39.38 21.66
CA ALA A 49 12.64 38.56 21.60
C ALA A 49 12.56 37.32 22.52
N LEU A 50 12.04 37.47 23.75
CA LEU A 50 11.82 36.36 24.67
C LEU A 50 10.73 35.39 24.17
N GLU A 51 9.63 35.89 23.62
CA GLU A 51 8.57 35.09 22.99
C GLU A 51 9.11 34.29 21.80
N THR A 52 9.92 34.92 20.95
CA THR A 52 10.59 34.24 19.82
C THR A 52 11.53 33.14 20.32
N CYS A 53 12.34 33.41 21.35
CA CYS A 53 13.22 32.42 21.95
C CYS A 53 12.43 31.25 22.59
N LEU A 54 11.30 31.54 23.25
CA LEU A 54 10.42 30.54 23.85
C LEU A 54 9.80 29.64 22.77
N GLY A 55 9.28 30.23 21.69
CA GLY A 55 8.72 29.48 20.56
C GLY A 55 9.73 28.54 19.89
N ILE A 56 11.00 28.97 19.77
CA ILE A 56 12.09 28.11 19.30
C ILE A 56 12.33 26.94 20.27
N ARG A 57 12.39 27.20 21.59
CA ARG A 57 12.57 26.14 22.60
C ARG A 57 11.38 25.17 22.65
N GLU A 58 10.15 25.62 22.43
CA GLU A 58 8.99 24.72 22.33
C GLU A 58 9.06 23.82 21.09
N GLN A 59 9.53 24.34 19.95
CA GLN A 59 9.76 23.56 18.74
C GLN A 59 10.89 22.52 18.93
N GLU A 60 12.00 22.91 19.56
CA GLU A 60 13.08 21.98 19.94
C GLU A 60 12.57 20.88 20.88
N LEU A 61 11.82 21.22 21.93
CA LEU A 61 11.25 20.26 22.87
C LEU A 61 10.25 19.32 22.19
N LYS A 62 9.44 19.81 21.24
CA LYS A 62 8.53 18.98 20.44
C LYS A 62 9.30 18.02 19.54
N ALA A 63 10.37 18.46 18.89
CA ALA A 63 11.24 17.61 18.07
C ALA A 63 11.96 16.53 18.91
N LEU A 64 12.50 16.90 20.07
CA LEU A 64 13.16 15.97 21.00
C LEU A 64 12.20 14.93 21.59
N ARG A 65 10.94 15.31 21.88
CA ARG A 65 9.89 14.35 22.28
C ARG A 65 9.60 13.36 21.15
N GLY A 66 9.41 13.82 19.91
CA GLY A 66 9.21 12.93 18.76
C GLY A 66 10.37 11.95 18.54
N GLN A 67 11.62 12.40 18.70
CA GLN A 67 12.80 11.52 18.66
C GLN A 67 12.83 10.50 19.80
N LEU A 68 12.42 10.89 21.01
CA LEU A 68 12.31 9.99 22.16
C LEU A 68 11.22 8.93 21.95
N ASP A 69 10.06 9.30 21.39
CA ASP A 69 8.96 8.39 21.08
C ASP A 69 9.38 7.38 19.99
N MET A 70 10.07 7.85 18.93
CA MET A 70 10.68 6.97 17.93
C MET A 70 11.67 5.97 18.55
N LYS A 71 12.55 6.43 19.45
CA LYS A 71 13.51 5.57 20.14
C LYS A 71 12.86 4.62 21.15
N HIS A 72 11.73 5.02 21.76
CA HIS A 72 10.93 4.12 22.60
C HIS A 72 10.35 2.97 21.77
N ASN A 73 9.74 3.27 20.62
CA ASN A 73 9.20 2.27 19.70
C ASN A 73 10.29 1.32 19.16
N GLU A 74 11.47 1.84 18.82
CA GLU A 74 12.64 1.03 18.43
C GLU A 74 13.07 0.08 19.56
N VAL A 75 13.15 0.55 20.81
CA VAL A 75 13.45 -0.27 21.98
C VAL A 75 12.38 -1.33 22.25
N VAL A 76 11.09 -1.02 22.04
CA VAL A 76 9.99 -2.01 22.16
C VAL A 76 10.12 -3.10 21.08
N MET A 77 10.38 -2.74 19.83
CA MET A 77 10.59 -3.70 18.73
C MET A 77 11.81 -4.59 18.97
N LEU A 78 12.93 -4.02 19.42
CA LEU A 78 14.14 -4.78 19.76
C LEU A 78 13.91 -5.74 20.94
N ARG A 79 13.12 -5.33 21.95
CA ARG A 79 12.73 -6.22 23.06
C ARG A 79 11.88 -7.40 22.58
N GLN A 80 10.90 -7.14 21.70
CA GLN A 80 10.07 -8.20 21.12
C GLN A 80 10.91 -9.20 20.30
N GLN A 81 11.87 -8.73 19.50
CA GLN A 81 12.79 -9.58 18.75
C GLN A 81 13.69 -10.42 19.67
N VAL A 82 14.22 -9.83 20.76
CA VAL A 82 15.04 -10.56 21.74
C VAL A 82 14.22 -11.63 22.47
N GLU A 83 12.98 -11.33 22.86
CA GLU A 83 12.08 -12.30 23.49
C GLU A 83 11.76 -13.46 22.54
N GLU A 84 11.50 -13.16 21.26
CA GLU A 84 11.17 -14.19 20.27
C GLU A 84 12.38 -15.08 19.92
N HIS A 85 13.57 -14.48 19.76
CA HIS A 85 14.80 -15.25 19.62
C HIS A 85 15.11 -16.12 20.84
N GLU A 86 14.67 -15.72 22.04
CA GLU A 86 14.84 -16.52 23.25
C GLU A 86 13.84 -17.68 23.34
N LYS A 87 12.58 -17.48 22.90
CA LYS A 87 11.61 -18.59 22.74
C LYS A 87 12.12 -19.64 21.75
N VAL A 88 12.56 -19.22 20.56
CA VAL A 88 13.08 -20.13 19.52
C VAL A 88 14.29 -20.94 20.02
N LYS A 89 15.18 -20.32 20.82
CA LYS A 89 16.27 -21.05 21.50
C LYS A 89 15.76 -22.06 22.51
N GLN A 90 14.74 -21.72 23.29
CA GLN A 90 14.16 -22.60 24.31
C GLN A 90 13.42 -23.79 23.69
N GLU A 91 12.70 -23.58 22.59
CA GLU A 91 12.07 -24.62 21.77
C GLU A 91 13.13 -25.56 21.18
N MET A 92 14.14 -25.02 20.49
CA MET A 92 15.27 -25.80 19.96
C MET A 92 16.00 -26.59 21.07
N ALA A 93 16.15 -26.01 22.26
CA ALA A 93 16.74 -26.68 23.42
C ALA A 93 15.80 -27.72 24.06
N MET A 94 14.49 -27.68 23.84
CA MET A 94 13.55 -28.74 24.19
C MET A 94 13.59 -29.87 23.17
N ASP A 95 13.68 -29.56 21.88
CA ASP A 95 13.82 -30.55 20.80
C ASP A 95 15.11 -31.37 20.96
N TYR A 96 16.25 -30.72 21.15
CA TYR A 96 17.51 -31.44 21.42
C TYR A 96 17.46 -32.28 22.71
N LYS A 97 16.74 -31.85 23.77
CA LYS A 97 16.50 -32.69 24.95
C LYS A 97 15.60 -33.89 24.62
N GLN A 98 14.61 -33.73 23.75
CA GLN A 98 13.74 -34.82 23.30
C GLN A 98 14.51 -35.81 22.41
N GLU A 99 15.38 -35.35 21.52
CA GLU A 99 16.27 -36.19 20.72
C GLU A 99 17.28 -36.96 21.58
N LEU A 100 17.96 -36.28 22.52
CA LEU A 100 18.84 -36.94 23.49
C LEU A 100 18.10 -38.01 24.30
N LYS A 101 16.83 -37.78 24.66
CA LYS A 101 15.99 -38.80 25.30
C LYS A 101 15.70 -39.98 24.37
N LYS A 102 15.31 -39.75 23.11
CA LYS A 102 15.10 -40.81 22.10
C LYS A 102 16.37 -41.65 21.93
N LEU A 103 17.52 -41.01 21.76
CA LEU A 103 18.83 -41.65 21.62
C LEU A 103 19.23 -42.44 22.87
N HIS A 104 18.94 -41.93 24.08
CA HIS A 104 19.19 -42.67 25.32
C HIS A 104 18.30 -43.91 25.45
N GLU A 105 17.02 -43.80 25.08
CA GLU A 105 16.11 -44.95 25.01
C GLU A 105 16.56 -45.97 23.96
N GLU A 106 17.11 -45.52 22.83
CA GLU A 106 17.66 -46.39 21.77
C GLU A 106 18.95 -47.08 22.20
N LEU A 107 19.88 -46.38 22.83
CA LEU A 107 21.04 -46.97 23.48
C LEU A 107 20.61 -48.01 24.53
N GLY A 108 19.54 -47.72 25.29
CA GLY A 108 18.92 -48.64 26.22
C GLY A 108 18.24 -49.85 25.54
N ARG A 109 17.64 -49.69 24.35
CA ARG A 109 17.12 -50.79 23.51
C ARG A 109 18.25 -51.64 22.95
N LEU A 110 19.31 -51.01 22.44
CA LEU A 110 20.49 -51.61 21.81
C LEU A 110 21.35 -52.37 22.82
N LYS A 111 21.58 -51.83 24.02
CA LYS A 111 22.23 -52.55 25.11
C LYS A 111 21.47 -53.82 25.47
N ARG A 112 20.14 -53.74 25.62
CA ARG A 112 19.27 -54.91 25.88
C ARG A 112 19.17 -55.88 24.69
N SER A 113 19.36 -55.46 23.43
CA SER A 113 19.44 -56.39 22.30
C SER A 113 20.82 -57.03 22.21
N TYR A 114 21.90 -56.30 22.46
CA TYR A 114 23.27 -56.83 22.54
C TYR A 114 23.42 -57.85 23.67
N GLU A 115 22.95 -57.56 24.88
CA GLU A 115 22.95 -58.52 26.00
C GLU A 115 22.13 -59.79 25.67
N ARG A 116 20.99 -59.65 24.97
CA ARG A 116 20.21 -60.79 24.49
C ARG A 116 20.95 -61.56 23.40
N LEU A 117 21.61 -60.88 22.46
CA LEU A 117 22.39 -61.48 21.38
C LEU A 117 23.64 -62.19 21.91
N GLN A 118 24.32 -61.65 22.92
CA GLN A 118 25.42 -62.32 23.62
C GLN A 118 24.91 -63.59 24.33
N LYS A 119 23.80 -63.48 25.09
CA LYS A 119 23.09 -64.62 25.70
C LYS A 119 22.44 -65.58 24.68
N LYS A 120 22.40 -65.21 23.39
CA LYS A 120 21.96 -66.07 22.27
C LYS A 120 23.18 -66.72 21.61
N HIS A 121 24.24 -65.99 21.30
CA HIS A 121 25.50 -66.51 20.77
C HIS A 121 26.12 -67.59 21.68
N ILE A 122 26.09 -67.40 23.00
CA ILE A 122 26.52 -68.40 24.00
C ILE A 122 25.65 -69.69 23.97
N ARG A 123 24.43 -69.62 23.41
CA ARG A 123 23.50 -70.74 23.19
C ARG A 123 23.62 -71.33 21.78
N ASP A 124 23.71 -70.51 20.75
CA ASP A 124 23.77 -70.90 19.34
C ASP A 124 25.14 -71.52 18.98
N PHE A 125 26.23 -71.03 19.58
CA PHE A 125 27.55 -71.69 19.51
C PHE A 125 27.54 -73.07 20.20
N ARG A 126 26.56 -73.31 21.08
CA ARG A 126 26.25 -74.62 21.68
C ARG A 126 25.14 -75.37 20.92
N GLY A 127 24.58 -74.81 19.84
CA GLY A 127 23.43 -75.40 19.14
C GLY A 127 23.00 -74.74 17.81
N ASN A 128 23.26 -75.48 16.74
CA ASN A 128 22.56 -75.49 15.43
C ASN A 128 23.00 -74.49 14.33
N THR A 129 23.05 -75.00 13.10
CA THR A 129 23.69 -74.39 11.91
C THR A 129 22.76 -74.25 10.68
N LYS A 130 21.44 -74.43 10.84
CA LYS A 130 20.53 -74.72 9.72
C LYS A 130 19.70 -73.57 9.12
N ASN A 131 19.63 -72.39 9.75
CA ASN A 131 18.65 -71.36 9.36
C ASN A 131 19.09 -70.44 8.20
N HIS A 132 20.38 -70.42 7.84
CA HIS A 132 21.01 -69.36 7.02
C HIS A 132 20.51 -69.20 5.56
N ARG A 133 19.60 -70.06 5.08
CA ARG A 133 19.12 -70.04 3.69
C ARG A 133 18.00 -69.03 3.45
N GLU A 134 17.03 -68.95 4.37
CA GLU A 134 15.80 -68.16 4.21
C GLU A 134 16.08 -66.66 4.44
N ASP A 135 16.91 -66.36 5.46
CA ASP A 135 17.45 -65.02 5.72
C ASP A 135 18.09 -64.41 4.46
N ARG A 136 18.82 -65.21 3.68
CA ARG A 136 19.55 -64.75 2.49
C ARG A 136 18.61 -64.24 1.39
N SER A 137 17.51 -64.96 1.13
CA SER A 137 16.50 -64.55 0.13
C SER A 137 15.73 -63.30 0.53
N GLU A 138 15.44 -63.11 1.82
CA GLU A 138 14.76 -61.89 2.30
C GLU A 138 15.69 -60.67 2.27
N ILE A 139 16.98 -60.84 2.60
CA ILE A 139 18.01 -59.81 2.44
C ILE A 139 18.13 -59.39 0.96
N GLU A 140 18.14 -60.34 0.03
CA GLU A 140 18.23 -60.09 -1.41
C GLU A 140 17.00 -59.30 -1.92
N ARG A 141 15.79 -59.68 -1.49
CA ARG A 141 14.53 -58.96 -1.77
C ARG A 141 14.52 -57.53 -1.23
N LEU A 142 14.96 -57.34 0.02
CA LEU A 142 15.04 -56.02 0.66
C LEU A 142 16.11 -55.13 0.02
N THR A 143 17.24 -55.72 -0.40
CA THR A 143 18.32 -55.01 -1.13
C THR A 143 17.79 -54.44 -2.45
N GLY A 144 17.05 -55.22 -3.23
CA GLY A 144 16.39 -54.73 -4.45
C GLY A 144 15.41 -53.57 -4.17
N LYS A 145 14.67 -53.62 -3.06
CA LYS A 145 13.75 -52.55 -2.66
C LYS A 145 14.48 -51.26 -2.26
N ILE A 146 15.65 -51.37 -1.62
CA ILE A 146 16.50 -50.21 -1.30
C ILE A 146 17.02 -49.56 -2.59
N GLU A 147 17.40 -50.36 -3.59
CA GLU A 147 17.90 -49.84 -4.88
C GLU A 147 16.81 -49.13 -5.69
N GLU A 148 15.57 -49.62 -5.68
CA GLU A 148 14.41 -48.88 -6.23
C GLU A 148 14.28 -47.47 -5.61
N PHE A 149 14.48 -47.35 -4.29
CA PHE A 149 14.37 -46.06 -3.59
C PHE A 149 15.57 -45.15 -3.88
N ARG A 150 16.79 -45.71 -4.04
CA ARG A 150 17.95 -44.95 -4.52
C ARG A 150 17.71 -44.37 -5.91
N GLN A 151 17.23 -45.18 -6.85
CA GLN A 151 16.93 -44.72 -8.20
C GLN A 151 15.89 -43.59 -8.19
N LYS A 152 14.77 -43.76 -7.46
CA LYS A 152 13.76 -42.71 -7.28
C LYS A 152 14.34 -41.44 -6.66
N SER A 153 15.23 -41.55 -5.67
CA SER A 153 15.90 -40.38 -5.07
C SER A 153 16.79 -39.64 -6.07
N LEU A 154 17.48 -40.35 -6.97
CA LEU A 154 18.28 -39.75 -8.04
C LEU A 154 17.40 -39.07 -9.10
N ASP A 155 16.21 -39.59 -9.37
CA ASP A 155 15.29 -39.00 -10.35
C ASP A 155 14.56 -37.76 -9.80
N TRP A 156 14.21 -37.75 -8.51
CA TRP A 156 13.77 -36.53 -7.82
C TRP A 156 14.88 -35.47 -7.74
N GLU A 157 16.14 -35.87 -7.53
CA GLU A 157 17.28 -34.95 -7.53
C GLU A 157 17.47 -34.28 -8.90
N LYS A 158 17.36 -35.03 -10.01
CA LYS A 158 17.37 -34.46 -11.37
C LYS A 158 16.26 -33.44 -11.57
N GLN A 159 15.03 -33.75 -11.14
CA GLN A 159 13.91 -32.80 -11.24
C GLN A 159 14.16 -31.55 -10.39
N ARG A 160 14.67 -31.70 -9.16
CA ARG A 160 15.07 -30.57 -8.30
C ARG A 160 16.09 -29.66 -9.01
N LEU A 161 17.10 -30.24 -9.64
CA LEU A 161 18.13 -29.50 -10.36
C LEU A 161 17.57 -28.76 -11.58
N ILE A 162 16.64 -29.36 -12.33
CA ILE A 162 15.94 -28.72 -13.46
C ILE A 162 15.11 -27.52 -12.97
N TYR A 163 14.31 -27.68 -11.91
CA TYR A 163 13.55 -26.56 -11.34
C TYR A 163 14.46 -25.47 -10.78
N GLN A 164 15.57 -25.82 -10.13
CA GLN A 164 16.57 -24.85 -9.66
C GLN A 164 17.16 -24.05 -10.83
N GLN A 165 17.45 -24.70 -11.96
CA GLN A 165 17.96 -24.02 -13.17
C GLN A 165 16.89 -23.11 -13.80
N GLN A 166 15.62 -23.53 -13.84
CA GLN A 166 14.51 -22.70 -14.31
C GLN A 166 14.32 -21.45 -13.44
N VAL A 167 14.30 -21.60 -12.12
CA VAL A 167 14.22 -20.46 -11.18
C VAL A 167 15.41 -19.52 -11.34
N SER A 168 16.62 -20.06 -11.49
CA SER A 168 17.84 -19.25 -11.70
C SER A 168 17.79 -18.46 -13.02
N SER A 169 17.21 -19.04 -14.08
CA SER A 169 17.00 -18.36 -15.37
C SER A 169 15.96 -17.24 -15.25
N LEU A 170 14.82 -17.50 -14.61
CA LEU A 170 13.76 -16.51 -14.38
C LEU A 170 14.25 -15.36 -13.47
N GLU A 171 15.09 -15.64 -12.48
CA GLU A 171 15.69 -14.61 -11.62
C GLU A 171 16.74 -13.76 -12.38
N ALA A 172 17.53 -14.37 -13.28
CA ALA A 172 18.41 -13.63 -14.17
C ALA A 172 17.63 -12.73 -15.15
N GLN A 173 16.52 -13.22 -15.72
CA GLN A 173 15.62 -12.41 -16.55
C GLN A 173 15.00 -11.25 -15.75
N ARG A 174 14.48 -11.51 -14.54
CA ARG A 174 13.93 -10.48 -13.64
C ARG A 174 14.97 -9.39 -13.33
N LYS A 175 16.24 -9.79 -13.13
CA LYS A 175 17.35 -8.86 -12.87
C LYS A 175 17.69 -8.02 -14.10
N ALA A 176 17.75 -8.62 -15.29
CA ALA A 176 17.98 -7.88 -16.54
C ALA A 176 16.86 -6.86 -16.85
N LEU A 177 15.59 -7.23 -16.61
CA LEU A 177 14.45 -6.29 -16.75
C LEU A 177 14.52 -5.14 -15.73
N ALA A 178 14.96 -5.40 -14.49
CA ALA A 178 15.17 -4.36 -13.49
C ALA A 178 16.28 -3.38 -13.91
N GLU A 179 17.43 -3.90 -14.39
CA GLU A 179 18.54 -3.09 -14.91
C GLU A 179 18.13 -2.24 -16.12
N GLN A 180 17.31 -2.77 -17.04
CA GLN A 180 16.72 -1.98 -18.13
C GLN A 180 15.78 -0.88 -17.61
N SER A 181 14.97 -1.18 -16.58
CA SER A 181 14.07 -0.20 -15.97
C SER A 181 14.84 0.96 -15.32
N GLU A 182 15.92 0.66 -14.58
CA GLU A 182 16.82 1.66 -14.00
C GLU A 182 17.48 2.55 -15.07
N ILE A 183 17.94 1.96 -16.18
CA ILE A 183 18.51 2.71 -17.32
C ILE A 183 17.47 3.65 -17.94
N ILE A 184 16.23 3.19 -18.16
CA ILE A 184 15.14 4.02 -18.68
C ILE A 184 14.82 5.17 -17.71
N GLN A 185 14.73 4.88 -16.41
CA GLN A 185 14.47 5.89 -15.38
C GLN A 185 15.58 6.94 -15.30
N ALA A 186 16.85 6.54 -15.38
CA ALA A 186 18.00 7.43 -15.45
C ALA A 186 18.00 8.32 -16.71
N GLN A 187 17.64 7.75 -17.87
CA GLN A 187 17.48 8.53 -19.11
C GLN A 187 16.33 9.54 -19.01
N LEU A 188 15.20 9.18 -18.40
CA LEU A 188 14.07 10.09 -18.19
C LEU A 188 14.44 11.23 -17.22
N ALA A 189 15.17 10.93 -16.14
CA ALA A 189 15.69 11.94 -15.22
C ALA A 189 16.64 12.92 -15.93
N ASN A 190 17.55 12.42 -16.78
CA ASN A 190 18.45 13.28 -17.55
C ASN A 190 17.73 14.12 -18.61
N ARG A 191 16.69 13.57 -19.27
CA ARG A 191 15.82 14.34 -20.18
C ARG A 191 15.05 15.43 -19.44
N LYS A 192 14.50 15.14 -18.25
CA LYS A 192 13.84 16.14 -17.40
C LYS A 192 14.78 17.28 -17.02
N GLN A 193 15.97 16.97 -16.50
CA GLN A 193 16.96 17.97 -16.10
C GLN A 193 17.36 18.89 -17.27
N LYS A 194 17.51 18.32 -18.48
CA LYS A 194 17.77 19.11 -19.70
C LYS A 194 16.61 20.03 -20.05
N LEU A 195 15.38 19.53 -20.03
CA LEU A 195 14.17 20.32 -20.28
C LEU A 195 14.07 21.50 -19.30
N GLU A 196 14.24 21.23 -18.00
CA GLU A 196 14.22 22.21 -16.91
C GLU A 196 15.31 23.30 -17.10
N SER A 197 16.51 22.91 -17.56
CA SER A 197 17.57 23.89 -17.88
C SER A 197 17.26 24.77 -19.10
N VAL A 198 16.57 24.23 -20.12
CA VAL A 198 16.14 24.99 -21.30
C VAL A 198 14.97 25.91 -20.96
N GLU A 199 14.05 25.46 -20.10
CA GLU A 199 12.91 26.24 -19.62
C GLU A 199 13.37 27.43 -18.76
N LEU A 200 14.31 27.22 -17.84
CA LEU A 200 14.91 28.33 -17.07
C LEU A 200 15.64 29.33 -17.98
N SER A 201 16.32 28.84 -19.03
CA SER A 201 16.97 29.71 -20.03
C SER A 201 15.94 30.55 -20.79
N SER A 202 14.88 29.95 -21.33
CA SER A 202 13.86 30.67 -22.10
C SER A 202 13.02 31.61 -21.23
N GLN A 203 12.70 31.23 -19.99
CA GLN A 203 12.08 32.14 -19.01
C GLN A 203 12.96 33.38 -18.76
N SER A 204 14.28 33.22 -18.62
CA SER A 204 15.20 34.35 -18.42
C SER A 204 15.30 35.26 -19.66
N GLU A 205 15.26 34.68 -20.87
CA GLU A 205 15.24 35.44 -22.12
C GLU A 205 13.94 36.22 -22.29
N ILE A 206 12.79 35.59 -22.02
CA ILE A 206 11.47 36.23 -22.02
C ILE A 206 11.44 37.41 -21.03
N GLN A 207 11.92 37.22 -19.80
CA GLN A 207 11.99 38.31 -18.80
C GLN A 207 12.87 39.49 -19.27
N HIS A 208 14.02 39.19 -19.88
CA HIS A 208 14.91 40.20 -20.45
C HIS A 208 14.30 40.94 -21.65
N LEU A 209 13.52 40.26 -22.49
CA LEU A 209 12.77 40.88 -23.59
C LEU A 209 11.60 41.72 -23.07
N SER A 210 10.84 41.25 -22.07
CA SER A 210 9.79 42.02 -21.39
C SER A 210 10.35 43.30 -20.77
N SER A 211 11.47 43.23 -20.04
CA SER A 211 12.12 44.42 -19.46
C SER A 211 12.75 45.36 -20.50
N LYS A 212 13.00 44.90 -21.73
CA LYS A 212 13.34 45.78 -22.86
C LYS A 212 12.10 46.48 -23.43
N LEU A 213 11.00 45.74 -23.59
CA LEU A 213 9.73 46.26 -24.08
C LEU A 213 9.13 47.30 -23.11
N GLU A 214 9.15 47.01 -21.81
CA GLU A 214 8.75 47.91 -20.72
C GLU A 214 9.47 49.26 -20.81
N ARG A 215 10.81 49.27 -20.81
CA ARG A 215 11.60 50.51 -20.95
C ARG A 215 11.40 51.24 -22.27
N ALA A 216 11.09 50.53 -23.35
CA ALA A 216 10.72 51.15 -24.63
C ALA A 216 9.33 51.81 -24.52
N ASN A 217 8.39 51.17 -23.85
CA ASN A 217 7.06 51.71 -23.57
C ASN A 217 7.12 52.95 -22.64
N ASP A 218 7.92 52.92 -21.57
CA ASP A 218 8.18 54.08 -20.71
C ASP A 218 8.73 55.27 -21.51
N THR A 219 9.61 54.99 -22.47
CA THR A 219 10.18 56.00 -23.38
C THR A 219 9.11 56.55 -24.33
N ILE A 220 8.19 55.71 -24.81
CA ILE A 220 7.04 56.16 -25.62
C ILE A 220 6.12 57.06 -24.79
N CYS A 221 5.70 56.65 -23.59
CA CYS A 221 4.85 57.47 -22.73
C CYS A 221 5.50 58.79 -22.30
N ALA A 222 6.82 58.82 -22.11
CA ALA A 222 7.55 60.08 -21.90
C ALA A 222 7.52 61.00 -23.12
N ASN A 223 7.60 60.45 -24.34
CA ASN A 223 7.48 61.22 -25.58
C ASN A 223 6.03 61.70 -25.81
N GLU A 224 5.02 60.88 -25.51
CA GLU A 224 3.60 61.23 -25.59
C GLU A 224 3.29 62.46 -24.72
N LEU A 225 3.75 62.47 -23.46
CA LEU A 225 3.58 63.61 -22.55
C LEU A 225 4.27 64.90 -23.04
N GLU A 226 5.44 64.82 -23.68
CA GLU A 226 6.09 66.01 -24.25
C GLU A 226 5.41 66.45 -25.56
N ILE A 227 4.81 65.53 -26.34
CA ILE A 227 3.95 65.87 -27.50
C ILE A 227 2.69 66.60 -27.04
N GLU A 228 2.02 66.13 -25.97
CA GLU A 228 0.87 66.84 -25.36
C GLU A 228 1.29 68.24 -24.88
N ARG A 229 2.45 68.35 -24.22
CA ARG A 229 2.99 69.63 -23.74
C ARG A 229 3.30 70.61 -24.86
N LEU A 230 3.93 70.14 -25.95
CA LEU A 230 4.18 70.95 -27.14
C LEU A 230 2.87 71.35 -27.82
N THR A 231 1.87 70.46 -27.84
CA THR A 231 0.52 70.75 -28.37
C THR A 231 -0.18 71.84 -27.56
N MET A 232 -0.16 71.78 -26.23
CA MET A 232 -0.66 72.87 -25.37
C MET A 232 0.04 74.20 -25.68
N ARG A 233 1.37 74.19 -25.78
CA ARG A 233 2.16 75.40 -26.09
C ARG A 233 1.88 75.96 -27.49
N ILE A 234 1.59 75.12 -28.47
CA ILE A 234 1.13 75.54 -29.80
C ILE A 234 -0.25 76.18 -29.69
N ASN A 235 -1.18 75.62 -28.92
CA ASN A 235 -2.52 76.19 -28.71
C ASN A 235 -2.44 77.57 -28.01
N ASP A 236 -1.56 77.75 -27.02
CA ASP A 236 -1.31 79.05 -26.39
C ASP A 236 -0.76 80.09 -27.40
N LEU A 237 0.16 79.67 -28.27
CA LEU A 237 0.72 80.51 -29.33
C LEU A 237 -0.32 80.87 -30.42
N VAL A 238 -1.22 79.94 -30.76
CA VAL A 238 -2.33 80.19 -31.69
C VAL A 238 -3.35 81.14 -31.07
N GLY A 239 -3.69 80.97 -29.79
CA GLY A 239 -4.60 81.86 -29.06
C GLY A 239 -4.05 83.28 -28.92
N THR A 240 -2.79 83.43 -28.55
CA THR A 240 -2.12 84.74 -28.48
C THR A 240 -1.98 85.39 -29.86
N ASN A 241 -1.67 84.63 -30.92
CA ASN A 241 -1.64 85.14 -32.29
C ASN A 241 -3.04 85.60 -32.77
N MET A 242 -4.11 84.88 -32.44
CA MET A 242 -5.48 85.32 -32.74
C MET A 242 -5.84 86.64 -32.05
N ASN A 243 -5.44 86.83 -30.78
CA ASN A 243 -5.62 88.10 -30.09
C ASN A 243 -4.87 89.25 -30.79
N VAL A 244 -3.62 89.00 -31.23
CA VAL A 244 -2.83 89.98 -31.99
C VAL A 244 -3.47 90.32 -33.34
N ILE A 245 -3.98 89.33 -34.08
CA ILE A 245 -4.70 89.53 -35.35
C ILE A 245 -6.00 90.33 -35.12
N GLN A 246 -6.71 90.08 -34.02
CA GLN A 246 -7.93 90.82 -33.67
C GLN A 246 -7.61 92.28 -33.28
N GLU A 247 -6.56 92.52 -32.48
CA GLU A 247 -6.07 93.87 -32.20
C GLU A 247 -5.63 94.60 -33.47
N GLN A 248 -4.94 93.91 -34.39
CA GLN A 248 -4.48 94.49 -35.65
C GLN A 248 -5.65 94.94 -36.52
N ARG A 249 -6.71 94.12 -36.65
CA ARG A 249 -7.96 94.54 -37.32
C ARG A 249 -8.60 95.76 -36.67
N GLN A 250 -8.65 95.83 -35.34
CA GLN A 250 -9.18 97.01 -34.63
C GLN A 250 -8.33 98.27 -34.84
N LYS A 251 -7.01 98.14 -35.01
CA LYS A 251 -6.10 99.25 -35.33
C LYS A 251 -6.30 99.71 -36.78
N GLU A 252 -6.45 98.79 -37.72
CA GLU A 252 -6.77 99.08 -39.13
C GLU A 252 -8.16 99.70 -39.32
N GLU A 253 -9.15 99.29 -38.53
CA GLU A 253 -10.49 99.88 -38.55
C GLU A 253 -10.47 101.33 -38.06
N LYS A 254 -9.81 101.59 -36.91
CA LYS A 254 -9.61 102.96 -36.39
C LYS A 254 -8.76 103.84 -37.30
N LEU A 255 -7.77 103.27 -37.99
CA LEU A 255 -7.01 103.98 -39.02
C LEU A 255 -7.94 104.41 -40.17
N ARG A 256 -8.77 103.49 -40.68
CA ARG A 256 -9.75 103.74 -41.74
C ARG A 256 -10.83 104.76 -41.35
N GLU A 257 -11.19 104.84 -40.06
CA GLU A 257 -12.05 105.91 -39.53
C GLU A 257 -11.33 107.26 -39.49
N SER A 258 -10.05 107.28 -39.07
CA SER A 258 -9.23 108.48 -39.05
C SER A 258 -8.91 109.02 -40.45
N GLU A 259 -8.73 108.13 -41.43
CA GLU A 259 -8.55 108.47 -42.85
C GLU A 259 -9.80 109.20 -43.38
N LYS A 260 -10.99 108.63 -43.17
CA LYS A 260 -12.28 109.28 -43.54
C LYS A 260 -12.50 110.62 -42.84
N LEU A 261 -12.07 110.76 -41.58
CA LEU A 261 -12.19 112.02 -40.86
C LEU A 261 -11.25 113.09 -41.45
N LEU A 262 -10.07 112.69 -41.91
CA LEU A 262 -9.12 113.57 -42.59
C LEU A 262 -9.60 113.94 -44.01
N GLU A 263 -10.17 112.98 -44.75
CA GLU A 263 -10.83 113.18 -46.04
C GLU A 263 -11.99 114.20 -45.93
N LEU A 264 -12.90 114.02 -44.96
CA LEU A 264 -13.96 115.00 -44.66
C LEU A 264 -13.42 116.37 -44.21
N GLN A 265 -12.23 116.42 -43.59
CA GLN A 265 -11.56 117.67 -43.25
C GLN A 265 -10.91 118.33 -44.48
N GLU A 266 -10.44 117.54 -45.44
CA GLU A 266 -9.92 117.95 -46.75
C GLU A 266 -11.06 118.53 -47.61
N GLU A 267 -12.15 117.78 -47.82
CA GLU A 267 -13.38 118.24 -48.49
C GLU A 267 -13.90 119.54 -47.89
N LYS A 268 -13.95 119.64 -46.55
CA LYS A 268 -14.36 120.86 -45.85
C LYS A 268 -13.42 122.04 -46.10
N ARG A 269 -12.12 121.78 -46.30
CA ARG A 269 -11.12 122.80 -46.66
C ARG A 269 -11.30 123.25 -48.11
N GLU A 270 -11.55 122.31 -49.02
CA GLU A 270 -11.82 122.58 -50.43
C GLU A 270 -13.15 123.33 -50.61
N LEU A 271 -14.24 122.87 -50.01
CA LEU A 271 -15.52 123.58 -50.00
C LEU A 271 -15.39 125.00 -49.43
N LYS A 272 -14.55 125.21 -48.41
CA LYS A 272 -14.25 126.55 -47.90
C LYS A 272 -13.45 127.39 -48.91
N ALA A 273 -12.47 126.81 -49.60
CA ALA A 273 -11.72 127.51 -50.64
C ALA A 273 -12.60 127.84 -51.87
N VAL A 274 -13.50 126.94 -52.27
CA VAL A 274 -14.52 127.16 -53.30
C VAL A 274 -15.48 128.27 -52.89
N LEU A 275 -16.03 128.23 -51.67
CA LEU A 275 -16.88 129.30 -51.13
C LEU A 275 -16.14 130.64 -51.09
N GLN A 276 -14.87 130.68 -50.70
CA GLN A 276 -14.07 131.89 -50.71
C GLN A 276 -13.79 132.39 -52.14
N SER A 277 -13.57 131.48 -53.10
CA SER A 277 -13.45 131.84 -54.52
C SER A 277 -14.77 132.37 -55.10
N GLN A 278 -15.91 131.84 -54.64
CA GLN A 278 -17.25 132.28 -55.03
C GLN A 278 -17.61 133.61 -54.36
N GLU A 279 -17.18 133.85 -53.12
CA GLU A 279 -17.33 135.13 -52.43
C GLU A 279 -16.45 136.21 -53.08
N ASN A 280 -15.22 135.86 -53.49
CA ASN A 280 -14.39 136.71 -54.35
C ASN A 280 -15.08 136.99 -55.70
N PHE A 281 -15.63 135.98 -56.38
CA PHE A 281 -16.37 136.15 -57.64
C PHE A 281 -17.62 137.04 -57.46
N ILE A 282 -18.38 136.86 -56.38
CA ILE A 282 -19.52 137.71 -56.03
C ILE A 282 -19.07 139.13 -55.65
N HIS A 283 -17.88 139.29 -55.07
CA HIS A 283 -17.29 140.61 -54.82
C HIS A 283 -16.84 141.27 -56.13
N GLU A 284 -16.22 140.54 -57.05
CA GLU A 284 -15.90 141.02 -58.40
C GLU A 284 -17.16 141.35 -59.21
N GLU A 285 -18.19 140.50 -59.21
CA GLU A 285 -19.49 140.77 -59.82
C GLU A 285 -20.14 142.00 -59.19
N ARG A 286 -20.05 142.17 -57.87
CA ARG A 286 -20.54 143.37 -57.17
C ARG A 286 -19.76 144.62 -57.54
N MET A 287 -18.44 144.55 -57.66
CA MET A 287 -17.58 145.65 -58.13
C MET A 287 -17.83 145.99 -59.61
N GLN A 288 -18.13 145.00 -60.46
CA GLN A 288 -18.56 145.21 -61.84
C GLN A 288 -19.98 145.81 -61.90
N LYS A 289 -20.90 145.34 -61.05
CA LYS A 289 -22.26 145.89 -60.90
C LYS A 289 -22.24 147.32 -60.38
N GLU A 290 -21.34 147.65 -59.46
CA GLU A 290 -21.12 149.00 -58.94
C GLU A 290 -20.49 149.91 -60.01
N LYS A 291 -19.52 149.42 -60.80
CA LYS A 291 -19.07 150.08 -62.04
C LYS A 291 -20.20 150.36 -63.03
N LEU A 292 -21.07 149.37 -63.28
CA LEU A 292 -22.18 149.45 -64.23
C LEU A 292 -23.32 150.34 -63.73
N GLN A 293 -23.55 150.39 -62.42
CA GLN A 293 -24.56 151.24 -61.77
C GLN A 293 -24.09 152.70 -61.62
N ALA A 294 -22.79 152.98 -61.81
CA ALA A 294 -22.19 154.31 -61.72
C ALA A 294 -22.05 155.07 -63.06
N LYS A 295 -22.30 154.46 -64.23
CA LYS A 295 -22.26 155.16 -65.54
C LYS A 295 -23.36 154.71 -66.51
N LEU A 296 -24.24 155.65 -66.85
CA LEU A 296 -25.35 155.45 -67.79
C LEU A 296 -25.20 156.43 -68.97
N LYS A 297 -25.13 155.89 -70.20
CA LYS A 297 -24.95 156.57 -71.52
C LYS A 297 -23.53 157.11 -71.83
N PRO A 298 -23.17 157.32 -73.12
CA PRO A 298 -23.21 156.30 -74.19
C PRO A 298 -21.98 156.40 -75.16
N THR A 299 -22.08 155.69 -76.30
CA THR A 299 -21.38 155.90 -77.59
C THR A 299 -20.12 155.05 -77.86
N ASP A 300 -20.11 154.46 -79.05
CA ASP A 300 -19.06 153.62 -79.66
C ASP A 300 -17.85 154.41 -80.20
N SER A 301 -16.98 153.70 -80.93
CA SER A 301 -15.82 154.16 -81.73
C SER A 301 -14.53 154.46 -80.93
N GLN A 302 -13.30 154.24 -81.42
CA GLN A 302 -12.77 153.31 -82.46
C GLN A 302 -11.22 153.32 -82.37
N HIS A 303 -10.54 152.35 -83.01
CA HIS A 303 -9.06 152.25 -83.13
C HIS A 303 -8.33 151.96 -81.78
N THR A 304 -7.10 151.41 -81.74
CA THR A 304 -6.01 151.41 -82.74
C THR A 304 -5.37 150.02 -82.97
N VAL A 305 -4.72 149.85 -84.12
CA VAL A 305 -4.11 148.60 -84.61
C VAL A 305 -2.64 148.45 -84.14
N GLN A 306 -2.34 147.31 -83.51
CA GLN A 306 -1.06 146.56 -83.55
C GLN A 306 -1.34 145.18 -82.92
N ALA A 307 -1.07 144.00 -83.48
CA ALA A 307 -0.16 143.54 -84.54
C ALA A 307 1.33 143.54 -84.17
N VAL A 308 1.84 142.38 -83.69
CA VAL A 308 3.11 141.70 -84.07
C VAL A 308 3.46 140.59 -83.05
N ARG A 309 3.88 139.41 -83.54
CA ARG A 309 4.48 138.25 -82.81
C ARG A 309 3.59 137.51 -81.80
N SER A 310 3.44 136.17 -81.77
CA SER A 310 4.09 135.01 -82.45
C SER A 310 5.56 134.73 -82.10
N PRO A 311 6.07 133.48 -82.29
CA PRO A 311 5.38 132.20 -82.54
C PRO A 311 4.89 131.58 -81.19
N ASP A 312 4.82 130.29 -80.84
CA ASP A 312 5.08 128.91 -81.34
C ASP A 312 4.09 127.97 -80.58
N GLU A 313 3.73 126.73 -80.94
CA GLU A 313 3.44 126.08 -82.24
C GLU A 313 2.45 124.90 -81.98
N PRO A 314 1.64 124.42 -82.95
CA PRO A 314 0.68 123.33 -82.75
C PRO A 314 1.07 122.01 -83.45
N GLN A 315 0.62 120.86 -82.91
CA GLN A 315 0.33 119.60 -83.64
C GLN A 315 -0.25 118.57 -82.64
N ALA A 316 -1.26 117.74 -82.90
CA ALA A 316 -1.95 117.26 -84.12
C ALA A 316 -1.17 116.28 -85.01
N GLU A 317 -1.85 115.20 -85.41
CA GLU A 317 -1.48 114.22 -86.46
C GLU A 317 -0.16 113.38 -86.34
N ARG A 318 -0.37 112.16 -85.84
CA ARG A 318 -0.35 110.93 -86.68
C ARG A 318 0.95 110.52 -87.40
N ARG A 319 1.52 109.41 -86.91
CA ARG A 319 1.83 108.18 -87.67
C ARG A 319 1.93 107.03 -86.65
N TYR A 320 1.24 105.89 -86.75
CA TYR A 320 1.10 104.88 -87.81
C TYR A 320 2.40 104.17 -88.22
N THR A 321 2.36 102.84 -88.02
CA THR A 321 3.16 101.74 -88.61
C THR A 321 4.62 101.50 -88.24
N SER A 322 4.87 100.19 -88.00
CA SER A 322 6.09 99.39 -88.18
C SER A 322 7.07 99.26 -87.02
N GLN A 323 7.56 98.02 -86.85
CA GLN A 323 8.34 97.44 -85.75
C GLN A 323 7.71 97.63 -84.35
N GLY A 324 7.41 96.61 -83.55
CA GLY A 324 7.88 95.21 -83.55
C GLY A 324 8.91 95.00 -82.44
N GLN A 325 8.81 93.86 -81.73
CA GLN A 325 9.72 93.46 -80.63
C GLN A 325 9.54 94.17 -79.28
N GLU A 326 8.30 94.38 -78.80
CA GLU A 326 8.05 94.57 -77.36
C GLU A 326 6.68 94.04 -76.89
N ASP A 327 5.65 94.09 -77.75
CA ASP A 327 4.37 93.41 -77.52
C ASP A 327 4.54 91.88 -77.40
N LEU A 328 5.51 91.33 -78.16
CA LEU A 328 6.03 89.98 -77.96
C LEU A 328 6.60 89.78 -76.55
N GLY A 329 7.29 90.77 -75.96
CA GLY A 329 7.93 90.64 -74.65
C GLY A 329 6.92 90.55 -73.50
N ASN A 330 5.83 91.32 -73.56
CA ASN A 330 4.79 91.27 -72.52
C ASN A 330 3.88 90.04 -72.69
N VAL A 331 3.53 89.67 -73.93
CA VAL A 331 2.81 88.41 -74.20
C VAL A 331 3.67 87.20 -73.88
N LEU A 332 4.98 87.19 -74.19
CA LEU A 332 5.90 86.14 -73.75
C LEU A 332 6.01 86.11 -72.23
N SER A 333 6.17 87.23 -71.53
CA SER A 333 6.21 87.24 -70.06
C SER A 333 4.93 86.65 -69.43
N GLN A 334 3.76 86.90 -70.05
CA GLN A 334 2.49 86.33 -69.61
C GLN A 334 2.34 84.85 -70.00
N LEU A 335 2.85 84.45 -71.17
CA LEU A 335 2.87 83.07 -71.65
C LEU A 335 3.85 82.22 -70.82
N ASP A 336 5.02 82.74 -70.51
CA ASP A 336 6.04 82.18 -69.62
C ASP A 336 5.48 82.04 -68.20
N LEU A 337 4.75 83.03 -67.68
CA LEU A 337 4.04 82.90 -66.40
C LEU A 337 3.00 81.77 -66.43
N THR A 338 2.20 81.66 -67.49
CA THR A 338 1.28 80.52 -67.63
C THR A 338 2.01 79.19 -67.79
N HIS A 339 3.12 79.15 -68.53
CA HIS A 339 3.91 77.95 -68.79
C HIS A 339 4.63 77.47 -67.52
N ASN A 340 5.24 78.36 -66.74
CA ASN A 340 5.79 78.03 -65.42
C ASN A 340 4.69 77.54 -64.46
N SER A 341 3.46 78.08 -64.54
CA SER A 341 2.33 77.59 -63.73
C SER A 341 1.82 76.22 -64.20
N GLU A 342 1.87 75.95 -65.50
CA GLU A 342 1.52 74.68 -66.12
C GLU A 342 2.56 73.61 -65.78
N GLU A 343 3.86 73.91 -65.85
CA GLU A 343 4.94 73.03 -65.40
C GLU A 343 4.86 72.73 -63.89
N LEU A 344 4.54 73.71 -63.06
CA LEU A 344 4.29 73.50 -61.63
C LEU A 344 3.09 72.59 -61.37
N LEU A 345 1.98 72.78 -62.10
CA LEU A 345 0.81 71.91 -62.00
C LEU A 345 1.10 70.50 -62.53
N GLN A 346 1.85 70.38 -63.62
CA GLN A 346 2.27 69.09 -64.19
C GLN A 346 3.18 68.33 -63.22
N ALA A 347 4.15 69.01 -62.60
CA ALA A 347 5.02 68.44 -61.57
C ALA A 347 4.23 68.02 -60.32
N GLU A 348 3.25 68.81 -59.88
CA GLU A 348 2.37 68.48 -58.76
C GLU A 348 1.47 67.28 -59.09
N VAL A 349 0.93 67.18 -60.32
CA VAL A 349 0.20 66.00 -60.80
C VAL A 349 1.10 64.76 -60.75
N THR A 350 2.30 64.80 -61.33
CA THR A 350 3.24 63.65 -61.29
C THR A 350 3.67 63.29 -59.86
N ARG A 351 3.78 64.28 -58.95
CA ARG A 351 4.05 64.04 -57.53
C ARG A 351 2.86 63.35 -56.85
N LEU A 352 1.63 63.75 -57.16
CA LEU A 352 0.40 63.14 -56.63
C LEU A 352 0.15 61.74 -57.22
N GLU A 353 0.43 61.52 -58.50
CA GLU A 353 0.40 60.20 -59.16
C GLU A 353 1.41 59.24 -58.50
N GLY A 354 2.65 59.67 -58.29
CA GLY A 354 3.67 58.89 -57.58
C GLY A 354 3.27 58.60 -56.12
N SER A 355 2.65 59.56 -55.44
CA SER A 355 2.11 59.37 -54.10
C SER A 355 0.93 58.39 -54.08
N LEU A 356 0.06 58.44 -55.10
CA LEU A 356 -1.09 57.55 -55.23
C LEU A 356 -0.66 56.11 -55.55
N GLU A 357 0.32 55.91 -56.45
CA GLU A 357 0.84 54.57 -56.73
C GLU A 357 1.62 54.00 -55.53
N SER A 358 2.30 54.85 -54.74
CA SER A 358 2.92 54.43 -53.47
C SER A 358 1.86 53.97 -52.46
N VAL A 359 0.77 54.72 -52.27
CA VAL A 359 -0.34 54.30 -51.39
C VAL A 359 -1.02 53.04 -51.92
N SER A 360 -1.28 52.95 -53.23
CA SER A 360 -1.75 51.76 -53.94
C SER A 360 -0.87 50.53 -53.68
N ALA A 361 0.46 50.66 -53.75
CA ALA A 361 1.42 49.60 -53.43
C ALA A 361 1.33 49.16 -51.96
N THR A 362 1.33 50.09 -51.00
CA THR A 362 1.18 49.75 -49.57
C THR A 362 -0.16 49.09 -49.26
N CYS A 363 -1.25 49.50 -49.91
CA CYS A 363 -2.57 48.90 -49.76
C CYS A 363 -2.61 47.46 -50.30
N LYS A 364 -1.97 47.19 -51.45
CA LYS A 364 -1.77 45.84 -51.99
C LYS A 364 -0.96 44.97 -51.03
N GLN A 365 0.14 45.48 -50.48
CA GLN A 365 0.99 44.76 -49.52
C GLN A 365 0.21 44.42 -48.24
N LEU A 366 -0.45 45.39 -47.60
CA LEU A 366 -1.27 45.17 -46.40
C LEU A 366 -2.42 44.18 -46.66
N SER A 367 -3.01 44.18 -47.85
CA SER A 367 -4.04 43.20 -48.25
C SER A 367 -3.47 41.77 -48.36
N GLN A 368 -2.22 41.63 -48.82
CA GLN A 368 -1.54 40.33 -48.86
C GLN A 368 -1.15 39.86 -47.45
N GLU A 369 -0.54 40.71 -46.63
CA GLU A 369 -0.18 40.38 -45.24
C GLU A 369 -1.40 39.97 -44.42
N LEU A 370 -2.55 40.63 -44.62
CA LEU A 370 -3.82 40.25 -44.01
C LEU A 370 -4.33 38.87 -44.48
N MET A 371 -4.15 38.53 -45.76
CA MET A 371 -4.51 37.21 -46.31
C MET A 371 -3.61 36.10 -45.75
N GLU A 372 -2.31 36.35 -45.66
CA GLU A 372 -1.35 35.42 -45.09
C GLU A 372 -1.63 35.16 -43.59
N LYS A 373 -1.95 36.22 -42.83
CA LYS A 373 -2.37 36.10 -41.42
C LYS A 373 -3.70 35.39 -41.24
N TYR A 374 -4.64 35.54 -42.18
CA TYR A 374 -5.91 34.80 -42.16
C TYR A 374 -5.71 33.28 -42.34
N GLU A 375 -4.88 32.86 -43.31
CA GLU A 375 -4.58 31.43 -43.51
C GLU A 375 -3.67 30.85 -42.41
N GLU A 376 -2.83 31.66 -41.77
CA GLU A 376 -2.09 31.26 -40.55
C GLU A 376 -3.04 31.02 -39.36
N LEU A 377 -3.98 31.94 -39.12
CA LEU A 377 -5.01 31.81 -38.07
C LEU A 377 -5.87 30.55 -38.28
N LYS A 378 -6.28 30.29 -39.51
CA LYS A 378 -7.07 29.12 -39.92
C LYS A 378 -6.32 27.79 -39.71
N LYS A 379 -5.00 27.74 -39.93
CA LYS A 379 -4.16 26.58 -39.55
C LYS A 379 -4.10 26.41 -38.03
N MET A 380 -3.95 27.51 -37.29
CA MET A 380 -3.94 27.49 -35.83
C MET A 380 -5.28 27.04 -35.23
N GLU A 381 -6.42 27.34 -35.88
CA GLU A 381 -7.73 26.83 -35.49
C GLU A 381 -7.82 25.29 -35.63
N VAL A 382 -7.29 24.71 -36.72
CA VAL A 382 -7.22 23.25 -36.89
C VAL A 382 -6.41 22.60 -35.76
N TYR A 383 -5.20 23.07 -35.50
CA TYR A 383 -4.38 22.55 -34.39
C TYR A 383 -5.07 22.69 -33.02
N ASN A 384 -5.78 23.80 -32.76
CA ASN A 384 -6.57 23.94 -31.52
C ASN A 384 -7.70 22.91 -31.41
N ASN A 385 -8.30 22.49 -32.51
CA ASN A 385 -9.33 21.45 -32.53
C ASN A 385 -8.74 20.04 -32.37
N GLU A 386 -7.55 19.78 -32.91
CA GLU A 386 -6.78 18.54 -32.65
C GLU A 386 -6.39 18.43 -31.17
N TYR A 387 -5.81 19.47 -30.58
CA TYR A 387 -5.49 19.50 -29.15
C TYR A 387 -6.75 19.34 -28.29
N ARG A 388 -7.89 19.94 -28.68
CA ARG A 388 -9.18 19.76 -28.00
C ARG A 388 -9.67 18.30 -28.05
N ALA A 389 -9.47 17.61 -29.17
CA ALA A 389 -9.83 16.21 -29.33
C ALA A 389 -8.93 15.29 -28.48
N GLU A 390 -7.61 15.52 -28.48
CA GLU A 390 -6.69 14.72 -27.66
C GLU A 390 -6.91 14.98 -26.15
N ILE A 391 -7.16 16.22 -25.73
CA ILE A 391 -7.55 16.54 -24.34
C ILE A 391 -8.84 15.82 -23.93
N LYS A 392 -9.80 15.65 -24.86
CA LYS A 392 -11.02 14.86 -24.59
C LYS A 392 -10.68 13.38 -24.43
N LYS A 393 -9.93 12.81 -25.36
CA LYS A 393 -9.49 11.40 -25.36
C LYS A 393 -8.68 11.04 -24.10
N LEU A 394 -7.77 11.91 -23.66
CA LEU A 394 -7.02 11.73 -22.42
C LEU A 394 -7.92 11.76 -21.17
N LYS A 395 -8.95 12.62 -21.13
CA LYS A 395 -9.94 12.62 -20.03
C LYS A 395 -10.79 11.35 -20.00
N GLU A 396 -11.20 10.85 -21.16
CA GLU A 396 -11.94 9.58 -21.27
C GLU A 396 -11.08 8.39 -20.83
N GLN A 397 -9.78 8.38 -21.17
CA GLN A 397 -8.82 7.38 -20.67
C GLN A 397 -8.59 7.43 -19.16
N ILE A 398 -8.53 8.64 -18.56
CA ILE A 398 -8.41 8.80 -17.11
C ILE A 398 -9.66 8.27 -16.39
N LEU A 399 -10.86 8.60 -16.89
CA LEU A 399 -12.13 8.11 -16.32
C LEU A 399 -12.25 6.59 -16.39
N GLU A 400 -11.88 5.97 -17.52
CA GLU A 400 -11.86 4.50 -17.66
C GLU A 400 -10.85 3.86 -16.70
N ALA A 401 -9.67 4.47 -16.52
CA ALA A 401 -8.67 4.00 -15.56
C ALA A 401 -9.15 4.12 -14.10
N GLU A 402 -9.81 5.21 -13.73
CA GLU A 402 -10.43 5.41 -12.41
C GLU A 402 -11.58 4.42 -12.15
N GLN A 403 -12.41 4.13 -13.17
CA GLN A 403 -13.48 3.14 -13.08
C GLN A 403 -12.94 1.71 -12.96
N SER A 404 -11.89 1.37 -13.71
CA SER A 404 -11.20 0.09 -13.61
C SER A 404 -10.52 -0.10 -12.24
N TYR A 405 -9.80 0.92 -11.76
CA TYR A 405 -9.15 0.92 -10.45
C TYR A 405 -10.15 0.80 -9.29
N SER A 406 -11.25 1.57 -9.32
CA SER A 406 -12.28 1.50 -8.27
C SER A 406 -13.04 0.16 -8.27
N SER A 407 -13.27 -0.44 -9.43
CA SER A 407 -13.81 -1.81 -9.56
C SER A 407 -12.86 -2.85 -8.92
N ALA A 408 -11.56 -2.78 -9.22
CA ALA A 408 -10.56 -3.66 -8.62
C ALA A 408 -10.44 -3.47 -7.09
N LEU A 409 -10.48 -2.22 -6.61
CA LEU A 409 -10.41 -1.89 -5.20
C LEU A 409 -11.63 -2.37 -4.41
N GLU A 410 -12.83 -2.26 -4.98
CA GLU A 410 -14.04 -2.84 -4.36
C GLU A 410 -14.00 -4.37 -4.38
N GLY A 411 -13.42 -4.99 -5.43
CA GLY A 411 -13.11 -6.42 -5.47
C GLY A 411 -12.22 -6.87 -4.31
N MET A 412 -11.08 -6.21 -4.10
CA MET A 412 -10.19 -6.48 -2.97
C MET A 412 -10.88 -6.27 -1.61
N LYS A 413 -11.73 -5.23 -1.50
CA LYS A 413 -12.52 -4.93 -0.29
C LYS A 413 -13.57 -6.01 -0.01
N MET A 414 -14.19 -6.60 -1.03
CA MET A 414 -15.05 -7.78 -0.88
C MET A 414 -14.26 -9.01 -0.43
N GLU A 415 -13.08 -9.27 -1.01
CA GLU A 415 -12.23 -10.42 -0.65
C GLU A 415 -11.73 -10.32 0.80
N ILE A 416 -11.21 -9.15 1.22
CA ILE A 416 -10.84 -8.88 2.61
C ILE A 416 -12.06 -9.10 3.55
N SER A 417 -13.25 -8.66 3.13
CA SER A 417 -14.50 -8.87 3.88
C SER A 417 -14.96 -10.33 3.91
N GLN A 418 -14.57 -11.17 2.94
CA GLN A 418 -14.77 -12.62 2.99
C GLN A 418 -13.75 -13.29 3.92
N LEU A 419 -12.45 -13.04 3.70
CA LEU A 419 -11.37 -13.62 4.51
C LEU A 419 -11.52 -13.30 6.00
N THR A 420 -11.96 -12.08 6.33
CA THR A 420 -12.28 -11.67 7.72
C THR A 420 -13.42 -12.50 8.32
N ARG A 421 -14.49 -12.77 7.56
CA ARG A 421 -15.61 -13.63 8.01
C ARG A 421 -15.18 -15.08 8.15
N GLU A 422 -14.39 -15.60 7.22
CA GLU A 422 -13.86 -16.97 7.31
C GLU A 422 -12.89 -17.14 8.48
N LEU A 423 -12.03 -16.16 8.75
CA LEU A 423 -11.14 -16.17 9.91
C LEU A 423 -11.94 -16.21 11.22
N HIS A 424 -12.92 -15.31 11.38
CA HIS A 424 -13.79 -15.31 12.56
C HIS A 424 -14.54 -16.64 12.72
N GLN A 425 -15.01 -17.25 11.62
CA GLN A 425 -15.64 -18.56 11.65
C GLN A 425 -14.66 -19.68 12.05
N ARG A 426 -13.39 -19.62 11.61
CA ARG A 426 -12.32 -20.54 12.06
C ARG A 426 -12.05 -20.37 13.55
N ASP A 427 -11.98 -19.14 14.06
CA ASP A 427 -11.77 -18.86 15.50
C ASP A 427 -12.89 -19.43 16.38
N ILE A 428 -14.15 -19.24 15.96
CA ILE A 428 -15.32 -19.85 16.63
C ILE A 428 -15.21 -21.37 16.64
N THR A 429 -14.80 -21.99 15.53
CA THR A 429 -14.61 -23.45 15.43
C THR A 429 -13.44 -23.95 16.29
N ILE A 430 -12.33 -23.20 16.36
CA ILE A 430 -11.19 -23.51 17.23
C ILE A 430 -11.57 -23.40 18.71
N ALA A 431 -12.30 -22.35 19.11
CA ALA A 431 -12.80 -22.21 20.48
C ALA A 431 -13.76 -23.35 20.88
N SER A 432 -14.66 -23.73 19.97
CA SER A 432 -15.66 -24.79 20.18
C SER A 432 -15.03 -26.18 20.25
N THR A 433 -14.01 -26.45 19.42
CA THR A 433 -13.27 -27.72 19.47
C THR A 433 -12.34 -27.79 20.67
N LYS A 434 -11.70 -26.68 21.06
CA LYS A 434 -10.83 -26.58 22.25
C LYS A 434 -11.61 -26.78 23.57
N SER A 435 -12.79 -26.21 23.71
CA SER A 435 -13.66 -26.44 24.89
C SER A 435 -14.11 -27.90 24.98
N SER A 436 -14.65 -28.46 23.89
CA SER A 436 -15.02 -29.87 23.77
C SER A 436 -13.85 -30.83 24.09
N SER A 437 -12.64 -30.50 23.62
CA SER A 437 -11.40 -31.24 23.91
C SER A 437 -11.05 -31.18 25.40
N SER A 438 -11.07 -30.00 26.04
CA SER A 438 -10.89 -29.83 27.49
C SER A 438 -11.89 -30.68 28.29
N ASP A 439 -13.15 -30.70 27.87
CA ASP A 439 -14.20 -31.40 28.60
C ASP A 439 -14.17 -32.91 28.34
N MET A 440 -13.54 -33.37 27.25
CA MET A 440 -13.16 -34.77 27.08
C MET A 440 -11.94 -35.14 27.94
N GLU A 441 -10.93 -34.28 28.04
CA GLU A 441 -9.75 -34.49 28.89
C GLU A 441 -10.13 -34.60 30.38
N LYS A 442 -11.02 -33.73 30.88
CA LYS A 442 -11.58 -33.81 32.25
C LYS A 442 -12.28 -35.14 32.50
N ARG A 443 -13.10 -35.61 31.54
CA ARG A 443 -13.81 -36.90 31.64
C ARG A 443 -12.84 -38.09 31.64
N LEU A 444 -11.79 -38.04 30.81
CA LEU A 444 -10.75 -39.08 30.79
C LEU A 444 -9.97 -39.12 32.12
N LYS A 445 -9.58 -37.97 32.69
CA LYS A 445 -8.92 -37.90 34.00
C LYS A 445 -9.81 -38.47 35.12
N ALA A 446 -11.11 -38.15 35.12
CA ALA A 446 -12.06 -38.68 36.10
C ALA A 446 -12.22 -40.20 36.00
N GLU A 447 -12.28 -40.77 34.78
CA GLU A 447 -12.39 -42.24 34.62
C GLU A 447 -11.06 -42.96 34.91
N ILE A 448 -9.91 -42.32 34.69
CA ILE A 448 -8.59 -42.82 35.12
C ILE A 448 -8.51 -42.87 36.64
N GLN A 449 -8.81 -41.77 37.35
CA GLN A 449 -8.82 -41.75 38.82
C GLN A 449 -9.75 -42.83 39.39
N LYS A 450 -10.96 -42.96 38.82
CA LYS A 450 -11.95 -43.99 39.17
C LYS A 450 -11.53 -45.43 38.83
N ALA A 451 -10.55 -45.61 37.95
CA ALA A 451 -9.91 -46.90 37.68
C ALA A 451 -8.75 -47.18 38.66
N GLU A 452 -8.00 -46.14 39.06
CA GLU A 452 -6.96 -46.21 40.08
C GLU A 452 -7.55 -46.50 41.47
N GLU A 453 -8.64 -45.83 41.85
CA GLU A 453 -9.41 -46.09 43.08
C GLU A 453 -9.83 -47.57 43.17
N LYS A 454 -10.44 -48.11 42.11
CA LYS A 454 -10.78 -49.55 42.02
C LYS A 454 -9.57 -50.47 42.05
N ALA A 455 -8.43 -50.05 41.49
CA ALA A 455 -7.20 -50.85 41.53
C ALA A 455 -6.63 -50.91 42.96
N VAL A 456 -6.79 -49.85 43.75
CA VAL A 456 -6.48 -49.83 45.19
C VAL A 456 -7.47 -50.73 45.95
N GLU A 457 -8.79 -50.58 45.75
CA GLU A 457 -9.81 -51.46 46.35
C GLU A 457 -9.51 -52.95 46.07
N HIS A 458 -9.22 -53.30 44.81
CA HIS A 458 -8.87 -54.66 44.42
C HIS A 458 -7.57 -55.15 45.07
N LYS A 459 -6.58 -54.26 45.29
CA LYS A 459 -5.36 -54.62 46.01
C LYS A 459 -5.64 -54.86 47.49
N GLU A 460 -6.39 -53.99 48.16
CA GLU A 460 -6.76 -54.17 49.57
C GLU A 460 -7.52 -55.47 49.80
N ILE A 461 -8.41 -55.86 48.88
CA ILE A 461 -9.10 -57.16 48.90
C ILE A 461 -8.12 -58.34 48.73
N LEU A 462 -7.09 -58.21 47.91
CA LEU A 462 -6.04 -59.24 47.75
C LEU A 462 -5.15 -59.34 48.99
N ASP A 463 -4.70 -58.21 49.52
CA ASP A 463 -3.87 -58.13 50.74
C ASP A 463 -4.64 -58.73 51.95
N GLN A 464 -5.95 -58.45 52.07
CA GLN A 464 -6.85 -59.10 53.04
C GLN A 464 -7.00 -60.61 52.80
N MET A 465 -7.14 -61.05 51.54
CA MET A 465 -7.26 -62.47 51.20
C MET A 465 -5.96 -63.24 51.52
N GLU A 466 -4.79 -62.62 51.37
CA GLU A 466 -3.51 -63.21 51.75
C GLU A 466 -3.36 -63.31 53.27
N SER A 467 -3.74 -62.27 54.02
CA SER A 467 -3.81 -62.32 55.49
C SER A 467 -4.71 -63.45 55.99
N LEU A 468 -5.90 -63.61 55.43
CA LEU A 468 -6.83 -64.70 55.78
C LEU A 468 -6.30 -66.09 55.39
N LYS A 469 -5.50 -66.21 54.33
CA LYS A 469 -4.82 -67.48 53.99
C LYS A 469 -3.73 -67.82 54.99
N LEU A 470 -2.93 -66.84 55.41
CA LEU A 470 -1.89 -67.01 56.43
C LEU A 470 -2.49 -67.40 57.78
N GLU A 471 -3.60 -66.77 58.17
CA GLU A 471 -4.35 -67.14 59.39
C GLU A 471 -4.93 -68.57 59.30
N ASN A 472 -5.58 -68.93 58.18
CA ASN A 472 -6.07 -70.30 57.97
C ASN A 472 -4.94 -71.34 57.97
N HIS A 473 -3.76 -71.00 57.43
CA HIS A 473 -2.59 -71.87 57.47
C HIS A 473 -2.08 -72.05 58.92
N HIS A 474 -1.97 -70.96 59.69
CA HIS A 474 -1.55 -71.03 61.08
C HIS A 474 -2.55 -71.78 61.97
N LEU A 475 -3.86 -71.57 61.78
CA LEU A 475 -4.90 -72.36 62.44
C LEU A 475 -4.81 -73.84 62.07
N SER A 476 -4.51 -74.17 60.80
CA SER A 476 -4.28 -75.55 60.37
C SER A 476 -3.05 -76.17 61.03
N GLU A 477 -1.95 -75.42 61.18
CA GLU A 477 -0.78 -75.88 61.94
C GLU A 477 -1.12 -76.11 63.42
N MET A 478 -1.90 -75.22 64.04
CA MET A 478 -2.32 -75.36 65.44
C MET A 478 -3.20 -76.59 65.64
N VAL A 479 -4.16 -76.83 64.74
CA VAL A 479 -4.98 -78.05 64.74
C VAL A 479 -4.09 -79.29 64.59
N MET A 480 -3.18 -79.32 63.61
CA MET A 480 -2.25 -80.44 63.43
C MET A 480 -1.37 -80.70 64.66
N LYS A 481 -0.87 -79.64 65.32
CA LYS A 481 -0.08 -79.74 66.58
C LYS A 481 -0.93 -80.31 67.72
N LEU A 482 -2.20 -79.93 67.83
CA LEU A 482 -3.15 -80.46 68.82
C LEU A 482 -3.57 -81.91 68.51
N GLU A 483 -3.73 -82.28 67.24
CA GLU A 483 -4.03 -83.65 66.81
C GLU A 483 -2.86 -84.59 67.10
N LEU A 484 -1.62 -84.16 66.84
CA LEU A 484 -0.40 -84.89 67.19
C LEU A 484 -0.28 -85.08 68.71
N GLY A 485 -0.40 -84.00 69.50
CA GLY A 485 -0.36 -84.08 70.96
C GLY A 485 -1.50 -84.93 71.56
N LEU A 486 -2.67 -84.95 70.91
CA LEU A 486 -3.77 -85.83 71.29
C LEU A 486 -3.51 -87.31 70.94
N HIS A 487 -2.76 -87.59 69.86
CA HIS A 487 -2.33 -88.95 69.54
C HIS A 487 -1.29 -89.43 70.56
N GLU A 488 -0.24 -88.63 70.79
CA GLU A 488 0.84 -88.92 71.73
C GLU A 488 0.30 -89.13 73.16
N ALA A 489 -0.59 -88.27 73.64
CA ALA A 489 -1.24 -88.44 74.94
C ALA A 489 -2.13 -89.69 75.04
N LYS A 490 -2.83 -90.08 73.96
CA LYS A 490 -3.61 -91.33 73.92
C LYS A 490 -2.71 -92.56 73.91
N GLU A 491 -1.59 -92.49 73.20
CA GLU A 491 -0.64 -93.58 73.01
C GLU A 491 0.12 -93.86 74.32
N ILE A 492 0.55 -92.82 75.03
CA ILE A 492 1.06 -92.90 76.41
C ILE A 492 -0.02 -93.49 77.34
N SER A 493 -1.23 -92.92 77.36
CA SER A 493 -2.32 -93.38 78.25
C SER A 493 -2.72 -94.85 78.01
N LEU A 494 -2.55 -95.36 76.80
CA LEU A 494 -2.86 -96.74 76.44
C LEU A 494 -1.70 -97.69 76.74
N ALA A 495 -0.45 -97.25 76.56
CA ALA A 495 0.74 -97.97 77.00
C ALA A 495 0.76 -98.14 78.53
N ASP A 496 0.55 -97.06 79.29
CA ASP A 496 0.46 -97.08 80.75
C ASP A 496 -0.62 -98.07 81.22
N LEU A 497 -1.79 -98.06 80.58
CA LEU A 497 -2.89 -98.97 80.93
C LEU A 497 -2.58 -100.44 80.58
N GLN A 498 -1.87 -100.70 79.47
CA GLN A 498 -1.42 -102.05 79.13
C GLN A 498 -0.37 -102.56 80.11
N GLU A 499 0.61 -101.74 80.50
CA GLU A 499 1.68 -102.13 81.42
C GLU A 499 1.11 -102.42 82.83
N ASN A 500 0.22 -101.56 83.34
CA ASN A 500 -0.53 -101.83 84.58
C ASN A 500 -1.35 -103.14 84.52
N TYR A 501 -1.97 -103.44 83.36
CA TYR A 501 -2.73 -104.68 83.19
C TYR A 501 -1.82 -105.93 83.15
N ILE A 502 -0.64 -105.83 82.52
CA ILE A 502 0.37 -106.89 82.49
C ILE A 502 0.96 -107.13 83.88
N GLU A 503 1.26 -106.08 84.65
CA GLU A 503 1.77 -106.21 86.02
C GLU A 503 0.74 -106.87 86.95
N ALA A 504 -0.54 -106.46 86.86
CA ALA A 504 -1.63 -107.10 87.59
C ALA A 504 -1.80 -108.59 87.21
N LEU A 505 -1.67 -108.92 85.92
CA LEU A 505 -1.74 -110.30 85.43
C LEU A 505 -0.58 -111.15 85.97
N ASN A 506 0.64 -110.63 85.92
CA ASN A 506 1.84 -111.30 86.46
C ASN A 506 1.72 -111.56 87.96
N LYS A 507 1.16 -110.60 88.72
CA LYS A 507 0.89 -110.76 90.14
C LYS A 507 -0.10 -111.90 90.41
N LEU A 508 -1.23 -111.93 89.70
CA LEU A 508 -2.21 -113.02 89.74
C LEU A 508 -1.60 -114.39 89.37
N VAL A 509 -0.70 -114.44 88.37
CA VAL A 509 0.02 -115.68 88.02
C VAL A 509 0.94 -116.12 89.15
N SER A 510 1.65 -115.20 89.82
CA SER A 510 2.51 -115.53 90.95
C SER A 510 1.72 -116.04 92.17
N GLU A 511 0.57 -115.44 92.47
CA GLU A 511 -0.36 -115.90 93.50
C GLU A 511 -0.92 -117.30 93.17
N ASN A 512 -1.27 -117.56 91.91
CA ASN A 512 -1.74 -118.88 91.48
C ASN A 512 -0.65 -119.96 91.60
N GLN A 513 0.60 -119.65 91.25
CA GLN A 513 1.74 -120.55 91.47
C GLN A 513 2.00 -120.82 92.96
N GLN A 514 1.89 -119.80 93.82
CA GLN A 514 2.01 -119.97 95.26
C GLN A 514 0.88 -120.83 95.84
N LEU A 515 -0.37 -120.62 95.41
CA LEU A 515 -1.51 -121.45 95.80
C LEU A 515 -1.38 -122.90 95.31
N GLN A 516 -0.86 -123.14 94.11
CA GLN A 516 -0.55 -124.49 93.63
C GLN A 516 0.55 -125.17 94.47
N LYS A 517 1.56 -124.41 94.90
CA LYS A 517 2.62 -124.88 95.79
C LYS A 517 2.06 -125.25 97.16
N GLU A 518 1.22 -124.41 97.76
CA GLU A 518 0.54 -124.68 99.04
C GLU A 518 -0.46 -125.85 98.93
N LEU A 519 -1.12 -126.03 97.78
CA LEU A 519 -1.97 -127.19 97.50
C LEU A 519 -1.16 -128.49 97.44
N MET A 520 0.04 -128.47 96.82
CA MET A 520 0.95 -129.61 96.87
C MET A 520 1.50 -129.87 98.28
N ASP A 521 1.81 -128.81 99.03
CA ASP A 521 2.33 -128.89 100.39
C ASP A 521 1.29 -129.49 101.36
N THR A 522 0.04 -129.03 101.29
CA THR A 522 -1.10 -129.58 102.04
C THR A 522 -1.45 -131.01 101.60
N LYS A 523 -1.34 -131.34 100.31
CA LYS A 523 -1.52 -132.70 99.80
C LYS A 523 -0.47 -133.68 100.35
N SER A 524 0.80 -133.25 100.48
CA SER A 524 1.84 -134.07 101.11
C SER A 524 1.57 -134.32 102.61
N LYS A 525 1.13 -133.29 103.35
CA LYS A 525 0.74 -133.37 104.76
C LYS A 525 -0.49 -134.25 104.98
N LEU A 526 -1.44 -134.22 104.04
CA LEU A 526 -2.60 -135.10 104.00
C LEU A 526 -2.20 -136.55 103.73
N GLU A 527 -1.24 -136.81 102.83
CA GLU A 527 -0.78 -138.17 102.51
C GLU A 527 -0.07 -138.83 103.71
N ILE A 528 0.76 -138.07 104.43
CA ILE A 528 1.39 -138.52 105.70
C ILE A 528 0.31 -138.87 106.75
N SER A 529 -0.71 -138.01 106.91
CA SER A 529 -1.83 -138.26 107.83
C SER A 529 -2.65 -139.49 107.41
N THR A 530 -2.82 -139.68 106.10
CA THR A 530 -3.52 -140.83 105.51
C THR A 530 -2.74 -142.14 105.67
N GLN A 531 -1.40 -142.09 105.79
CA GLN A 531 -0.59 -143.28 106.04
C GLN A 531 -0.68 -143.77 107.50
N ILE A 532 -0.85 -142.86 108.46
CA ILE A 532 -1.09 -143.19 109.88
C ILE A 532 -2.52 -143.75 110.09
N CYS A 533 -3.52 -143.21 109.39
CA CYS A 533 -4.92 -143.64 109.56
C CYS A 533 -5.26 -145.00 108.90
N LYS A 534 -4.36 -145.58 108.10
CA LYS A 534 -4.57 -146.86 107.37
C LYS A 534 -4.53 -148.14 108.23
N LYS A 535 -4.52 -148.03 109.57
CA LYS A 535 -4.50 -149.18 110.49
C LYS A 535 -5.83 -149.45 111.20
N ASN A 536 -6.96 -149.12 110.56
CA ASN A 536 -8.30 -149.57 110.93
C ASN A 536 -9.20 -149.69 109.69
N HIS A 537 -9.83 -150.86 109.51
CA HIS A 537 -11.01 -151.18 108.67
C HIS A 537 -11.21 -150.36 107.37
N GLU A 538 -10.94 -150.94 106.20
CA GLU A 538 -11.88 -151.82 105.47
C GLU A 538 -13.37 -151.37 105.51
N ARG A 539 -13.95 -151.00 104.35
CA ARG A 539 -15.03 -151.75 103.63
C ARG A 539 -15.86 -150.90 102.63
N ILE A 540 -15.92 -151.39 101.37
CA ILE A 540 -17.13 -151.66 100.57
C ILE A 540 -17.98 -150.48 99.97
N PHE A 541 -18.05 -150.45 98.62
CA PHE A 541 -19.20 -150.17 97.69
C PHE A 541 -20.08 -148.91 97.91
N LYS A 542 -20.20 -147.96 96.96
CA LYS A 542 -20.84 -147.93 95.60
C LYS A 542 -22.22 -147.20 95.59
N PRO A 543 -22.78 -146.75 94.44
CA PRO A 543 -23.40 -145.41 94.36
C PRO A 543 -24.87 -145.34 93.87
N ALA A 544 -25.46 -144.14 93.87
CA ALA A 544 -26.67 -143.81 93.11
C ALA A 544 -26.77 -142.31 92.73
N HIS A 545 -27.02 -142.06 91.43
CA HIS A 545 -27.97 -141.13 90.75
C HIS A 545 -28.33 -139.72 91.34
N SER A 546 -28.75 -138.71 90.56
CA SER A 546 -29.34 -138.73 89.19
C SER A 546 -29.22 -137.38 88.42
N ARG A 547 -29.36 -137.43 87.08
CA ARG A 547 -29.93 -136.40 86.13
C ARG A 547 -29.34 -134.96 86.15
N VAL A 548 -28.81 -134.34 85.07
CA VAL A 548 -29.06 -134.41 83.60
C VAL A 548 -30.52 -134.06 83.26
N PRO A 549 -30.81 -132.93 82.55
CA PRO A 549 -30.27 -132.72 81.19
C PRO A 549 -29.86 -131.28 80.79
N GLU A 550 -29.18 -131.22 79.65
CA GLU A 550 -29.05 -130.05 78.77
C GLU A 550 -30.43 -129.60 78.25
N PHE A 551 -30.60 -128.35 77.82
CA PHE A 551 -31.38 -128.06 76.61
C PHE A 551 -30.94 -126.76 75.91
N LYS A 552 -31.33 -126.66 74.63
CA LYS A 552 -30.78 -125.78 73.59
C LYS A 552 -31.42 -124.39 73.57
N ASN A 553 -30.64 -123.41 73.07
CA ASN A 553 -30.97 -122.31 72.15
C ASN A 553 -32.33 -121.57 72.16
N THR A 554 -32.23 -120.34 71.62
CA THR A 554 -33.24 -119.54 70.88
C THR A 554 -34.16 -118.59 71.65
N GLU A 555 -34.18 -117.34 71.16
CA GLU A 555 -35.16 -116.25 71.40
C GLU A 555 -35.24 -115.67 72.83
N SER A 556 -35.63 -114.41 73.06
CA SER A 556 -36.26 -113.39 72.19
C SER A 556 -35.76 -111.95 72.49
N LYS A 557 -36.15 -110.97 71.65
CA LYS A 557 -35.99 -109.52 71.89
C LYS A 557 -37.16 -109.00 72.75
N PRO A 558 -37.11 -107.78 73.33
CA PRO A 558 -37.56 -106.57 72.59
C PRO A 558 -36.76 -105.30 73.00
N THR A 559 -36.89 -104.07 72.44
CA THR A 559 -37.73 -103.50 71.36
C THR A 559 -36.99 -102.34 70.64
N ARG A 560 -37.59 -101.84 69.55
CA ARG A 560 -37.44 -100.55 68.81
C ARG A 560 -36.58 -99.40 69.42
N GLY A 561 -35.97 -98.51 68.61
CA GLY A 561 -36.31 -98.16 67.21
C GLY A 561 -35.13 -97.70 66.32
N PRO A 562 -35.38 -97.30 65.05
CA PRO A 562 -34.35 -97.35 64.00
C PRO A 562 -34.03 -96.03 63.26
N TYR A 563 -32.77 -95.92 62.81
CA TYR A 563 -32.28 -95.37 61.51
C TYR A 563 -32.57 -93.90 61.12
N ARG A 564 -31.70 -93.16 60.39
CA ARG A 564 -30.29 -93.30 59.93
C ARG A 564 -29.77 -91.93 59.43
N HIS A 565 -28.44 -91.77 59.40
CA HIS A 565 -27.62 -90.87 58.57
C HIS A 565 -27.58 -89.33 58.77
N ASP A 566 -26.32 -88.87 58.87
CA ASP A 566 -25.63 -87.75 58.22
C ASP A 566 -26.11 -86.30 58.39
N GLY A 567 -25.16 -85.44 58.81
CA GLY A 567 -25.37 -84.00 58.94
C GLY A 567 -24.31 -83.27 59.78
N VAL A 568 -23.03 -83.64 59.67
CA VAL A 568 -21.96 -83.00 60.48
C VAL A 568 -21.70 -81.57 60.02
N LYS A 569 -21.87 -80.59 60.92
CA LYS A 569 -20.84 -79.57 61.20
C LYS A 569 -21.12 -78.75 62.46
N THR A 570 -20.03 -78.45 63.17
CA THR A 570 -19.98 -77.86 64.51
C THR A 570 -20.31 -76.37 64.51
N GLU A 571 -20.92 -75.89 65.60
CA GLU A 571 -20.99 -74.46 65.91
C GLU A 571 -19.63 -73.90 66.34
N HIS A 572 -19.37 -72.60 66.14
CA HIS A 572 -19.26 -71.64 67.25
C HIS A 572 -19.06 -70.18 66.79
N CYS A 573 -19.58 -69.28 67.64
CA CYS A 573 -19.40 -67.82 67.70
C CYS A 573 -17.92 -67.36 67.76
N LYS A 574 -17.46 -66.14 67.40
CA LYS A 574 -17.96 -64.83 66.88
C LYS A 574 -16.76 -64.20 66.09
N THR A 575 -16.81 -63.12 65.27
CA THR A 575 -17.19 -61.73 65.58
C THR A 575 -17.06 -60.82 64.34
N GLY A 576 -18.00 -59.89 64.09
CA GLY A 576 -17.84 -58.74 63.16
C GLY A 576 -17.88 -59.08 61.65
N LEU A 577 -18.17 -58.16 60.73
CA LEU A 577 -18.70 -56.77 60.81
C LEU A 577 -19.74 -56.54 59.67
N HIS A 578 -20.35 -55.35 59.62
CA HIS A 578 -21.55 -55.05 58.83
C HIS A 578 -21.44 -55.12 57.30
N SER A 579 -22.51 -55.59 56.64
CA SER A 579 -23.06 -54.96 55.43
C SER A 579 -24.55 -55.33 55.21
N PRO A 580 -25.49 -54.38 55.08
CA PRO A 580 -26.91 -54.65 54.81
C PRO A 580 -27.24 -54.71 53.31
N ARG A 581 -28.38 -55.34 52.98
CA ARG A 581 -28.73 -55.80 51.63
C ARG A 581 -30.06 -55.22 51.11
N ARG A 582 -29.98 -54.39 50.06
CA ARG A 582 -30.84 -54.39 48.83
C ARG A 582 -32.36 -54.09 48.94
N GLN A 583 -32.89 -53.45 47.88
CA GLN A 583 -34.29 -53.47 47.38
C GLN A 583 -35.42 -52.69 48.11
N ALA A 584 -35.62 -51.43 47.65
CA ALA A 584 -36.79 -50.91 46.91
C ALA A 584 -38.25 -51.27 47.29
N LEU A 585 -39.12 -50.23 47.34
CA LEU A 585 -40.55 -50.29 46.96
C LEU A 585 -41.15 -48.88 46.69
N ASP A 586 -41.73 -48.73 45.49
CA ASP A 586 -42.88 -47.95 45.00
C ASP A 586 -43.29 -46.51 45.46
N SER A 587 -43.37 -45.64 44.43
CA SER A 587 -44.56 -44.88 43.98
C SER A 587 -45.09 -43.63 44.74
N ILE A 588 -45.15 -42.49 44.02
CA ILE A 588 -46.41 -41.83 43.56
C ILE A 588 -46.08 -40.74 42.49
N GLU A 589 -46.98 -40.54 41.53
CA GLU A 589 -46.88 -39.58 40.38
C GLU A 589 -47.68 -38.27 40.65
N PRO A 590 -47.60 -37.17 39.86
CA PRO A 590 -48.12 -37.14 38.47
C PRO A 590 -47.47 -36.18 37.42
N MET A 591 -47.15 -36.73 36.24
CA MET A 591 -47.55 -36.33 34.87
C MET A 591 -47.75 -34.86 34.42
N SER A 592 -47.37 -34.59 33.14
CA SER A 592 -47.81 -33.52 32.18
C SER A 592 -46.67 -32.57 31.70
N ARG A 593 -46.40 -32.31 30.40
CA ARG A 593 -46.93 -32.88 29.12
C ARG A 593 -46.00 -32.59 27.91
N VAL A 594 -46.05 -33.49 26.91
CA VAL A 594 -46.05 -33.30 25.42
C VAL A 594 -45.63 -31.91 24.86
N LEU A 595 -44.63 -31.81 23.96
CA LEU A 595 -44.77 -32.03 22.50
C LEU A 595 -43.52 -32.64 21.80
N SER A 596 -43.78 -33.48 20.79
CA SER A 596 -42.87 -33.90 19.69
C SER A 596 -43.30 -33.18 18.37
N PRO A 597 -42.70 -33.34 17.16
CA PRO A 597 -42.06 -34.53 16.55
C PRO A 597 -40.73 -34.17 15.79
N LEU A 598 -40.15 -34.90 14.83
CA LEU A 598 -40.41 -36.22 14.20
C LEU A 598 -39.07 -36.92 13.83
N SER A 599 -39.10 -38.23 13.58
CA SER A 599 -37.97 -39.04 13.10
C SER A 599 -37.75 -38.96 11.58
N SER A 600 -36.54 -39.32 11.11
CA SER A 600 -36.29 -39.81 9.74
C SER A 600 -35.12 -40.81 9.73
N GLN A 601 -35.26 -41.88 8.92
CA GLN A 601 -34.25 -42.92 8.65
C GLN A 601 -34.19 -43.17 7.13
N ILE A 602 -33.34 -44.12 6.67
CA ILE A 602 -33.30 -44.71 5.30
C ILE A 602 -32.68 -43.75 4.25
N SER A 603 -31.78 -44.13 3.33
CA SER A 603 -30.82 -45.26 3.18
C SER A 603 -29.79 -44.87 2.09
N PRO A 604 -28.66 -45.59 1.89
CA PRO A 604 -27.65 -45.26 0.88
C PRO A 604 -27.84 -46.00 -0.46
N CYS A 605 -27.27 -45.47 -1.56
CA CYS A 605 -26.60 -46.25 -2.61
C CYS A 605 -25.87 -45.36 -3.64
N SER A 606 -24.92 -45.96 -4.38
CA SER A 606 -24.25 -45.34 -5.55
C SER A 606 -24.92 -45.78 -6.86
N SER A 607 -24.78 -45.01 -7.96
CA SER A 607 -24.07 -45.44 -9.20
C SER A 607 -24.44 -44.66 -10.49
N THR A 608 -23.42 -44.56 -11.38
CA THR A 608 -23.47 -44.64 -12.87
C THR A 608 -24.16 -43.59 -13.78
N ILE A 609 -23.37 -43.16 -14.80
CA ILE A 609 -23.74 -42.90 -16.21
C ILE A 609 -24.52 -41.57 -16.48
N SER A 610 -24.20 -40.72 -17.47
CA SER A 610 -23.56 -40.93 -18.79
C SER A 610 -22.44 -39.93 -19.18
N LEU A 611 -21.60 -40.34 -20.14
CA LEU A 611 -20.82 -39.46 -21.04
C LEU A 611 -21.67 -39.03 -22.26
N PRO A 612 -21.13 -38.16 -23.14
CA PRO A 612 -20.68 -38.73 -24.42
C PRO A 612 -19.25 -38.34 -24.82
N SER A 613 -18.54 -39.28 -25.44
CA SER A 613 -17.27 -39.06 -26.15
C SER A 613 -17.16 -40.02 -27.33
N ASN A 614 -16.78 -39.51 -28.49
CA ASN A 614 -16.21 -40.25 -29.62
C ASN A 614 -14.99 -39.41 -30.07
N PHE A 615 -13.75 -39.80 -29.78
CA PHE A 615 -12.95 -40.83 -30.48
C PHE A 615 -12.98 -40.65 -32.02
N LEU A 616 -11.86 -40.63 -32.73
CA LEU A 616 -10.64 -41.43 -32.57
C LEU A 616 -9.32 -40.64 -32.75
N CYS A 617 -8.25 -41.13 -32.12
CA CYS A 617 -6.88 -40.99 -32.65
C CYS A 617 -6.54 -42.19 -33.55
N LYS A 618 -5.69 -41.98 -34.58
CA LYS A 618 -5.08 -43.07 -35.35
C LYS A 618 -3.69 -42.66 -35.86
N THR A 619 -2.68 -43.48 -35.59
CA THR A 619 -1.26 -43.18 -35.84
C THR A 619 -0.73 -43.88 -37.09
N SER A 620 -0.04 -43.15 -37.98
CA SER A 620 0.91 -43.76 -38.93
C SER A 620 1.80 -42.73 -39.67
N SER A 621 3.12 -42.95 -39.60
CA SER A 621 4.14 -42.68 -40.65
C SER A 621 4.61 -41.24 -40.99
N LEU A 622 5.94 -41.07 -40.88
CA LEU A 622 6.84 -40.16 -41.61
C LEU A 622 7.11 -40.71 -43.06
N PRO A 623 7.93 -40.10 -43.97
CA PRO A 623 8.81 -38.92 -43.86
C PRO A 623 8.81 -37.93 -45.07
N SER A 624 9.70 -36.92 -45.00
CA SER A 624 10.25 -36.11 -46.13
C SER A 624 9.31 -35.07 -46.79
N ALA A 625 9.81 -34.04 -47.50
CA ALA A 625 11.19 -33.75 -47.93
C ALA A 625 11.56 -32.24 -47.83
N LEU A 626 12.81 -31.91 -48.15
CA LEU A 626 13.25 -30.53 -48.46
C LEU A 626 12.60 -30.04 -49.77
N ASP A 627 12.52 -28.72 -49.95
CA ASP A 627 13.27 -28.11 -51.05
C ASP A 627 13.76 -26.69 -50.67
N THR A 628 14.54 -26.06 -51.55
CA THR A 628 15.44 -24.92 -51.30
C THR A 628 15.24 -23.84 -52.38
N ASN A 629 16.13 -22.83 -52.38
CA ASN A 629 16.25 -21.65 -53.26
C ASN A 629 15.33 -20.48 -52.82
N ASP A 630 15.79 -19.27 -52.52
CA ASP A 630 16.93 -18.40 -52.93
C ASP A 630 16.54 -17.28 -53.90
N ALA A 631 17.11 -16.12 -53.59
CA ALA A 631 17.41 -14.98 -54.46
C ALA A 631 16.29 -14.35 -55.33
N SER A 632 15.92 -13.13 -54.95
CA SER A 632 16.20 -11.98 -55.84
C SER A 632 16.31 -10.66 -55.05
N PHE A 633 17.33 -9.86 -55.35
CA PHE A 633 17.48 -8.48 -54.88
C PHE A 633 16.61 -7.52 -55.70
N SER A 634 16.21 -6.39 -55.11
CA SER A 634 16.22 -5.09 -55.79
C SER A 634 16.22 -3.94 -54.79
N ASP A 635 17.24 -3.08 -54.84
CA ASP A 635 17.14 -1.71 -54.36
C ASP A 635 16.30 -0.89 -55.33
N THR A 636 15.38 -0.07 -54.82
CA THR A 636 14.90 1.13 -55.53
C THR A 636 14.51 2.22 -54.55
N VAL A 637 15.27 3.32 -54.58
CA VAL A 637 14.85 4.61 -53.98
C VAL A 637 13.83 5.26 -54.90
N SER A 638 12.68 5.67 -54.37
CA SER A 638 11.78 6.66 -54.99
C SER A 638 10.96 7.38 -53.91
N GLU A 639 11.01 8.71 -53.91
CA GLU A 639 9.98 9.54 -53.28
C GLU A 639 8.79 9.67 -54.24
N SER A 640 7.55 9.49 -53.75
CA SER A 640 6.39 10.10 -54.38
C SER A 640 5.21 10.21 -53.41
N ILE A 641 4.75 11.43 -53.17
CA ILE A 641 3.46 11.71 -52.55
C ILE A 641 2.36 11.46 -53.60
N ASN A 642 1.36 10.65 -53.29
CA ASN A 642 -0.03 10.97 -53.66
C ASN A 642 -1.05 10.16 -52.86
N ASP A 643 -2.21 10.76 -52.61
CA ASP A 643 -3.38 10.08 -52.05
C ASP A 643 -4.11 9.25 -53.12
N GLN A 644 -4.70 8.13 -52.70
CA GLN A 644 -5.68 7.37 -53.49
C GLN A 644 -6.69 6.72 -52.54
N GLU A 645 -7.90 7.28 -52.47
CA GLU A 645 -9.03 6.62 -51.80
C GLU A 645 -9.42 5.34 -52.56
N GLU A 646 -9.57 4.21 -51.86
CA GLU A 646 -10.26 3.04 -52.42
C GLU A 646 -11.30 2.50 -51.42
N PHE A 647 -12.58 2.64 -51.78
CA PHE A 647 -13.71 2.17 -50.98
C PHE A 647 -13.79 0.64 -50.99
N MET A 648 -13.33 -0.02 -49.93
CA MET A 648 -13.62 -1.45 -49.70
C MET A 648 -14.82 -1.67 -48.76
N SER A 649 -15.71 -2.55 -49.19
CA SER A 649 -17.04 -2.77 -48.59
C SER A 649 -16.95 -3.37 -47.18
N SER A 650 -17.63 -2.72 -46.23
CA SER A 650 -17.67 -3.14 -44.82
C SER A 650 -18.58 -4.35 -44.62
N CYS A 651 -18.00 -5.56 -44.68
CA CYS A 651 -18.62 -6.79 -44.22
C CYS A 651 -17.89 -7.30 -42.96
N PRO A 652 -18.57 -7.53 -41.82
CA PRO A 652 -17.92 -7.84 -40.56
C PRO A 652 -17.41 -9.29 -40.52
N LEU A 653 -16.18 -9.50 -40.99
CA LEU A 653 -15.37 -10.67 -40.61
C LEU A 653 -15.17 -10.67 -39.08
N PRO A 654 -15.15 -11.85 -38.43
CA PRO A 654 -15.05 -11.92 -36.98
C PRO A 654 -13.72 -11.32 -36.51
N VAL A 655 -13.79 -10.44 -35.51
CA VAL A 655 -12.60 -9.81 -34.91
C VAL A 655 -11.68 -10.92 -34.39
N SER A 656 -10.55 -11.11 -35.08
CA SER A 656 -9.52 -12.04 -34.63
C SER A 656 -9.02 -11.55 -33.26
N PRO A 657 -8.89 -12.43 -32.25
CA PRO A 657 -8.56 -11.99 -30.89
C PRO A 657 -7.28 -11.15 -30.89
N LEU A 658 -7.23 -10.06 -30.10
CA LEU A 658 -6.09 -9.13 -30.11
C LEU A 658 -4.74 -9.82 -29.86
N GLY A 659 -4.73 -10.97 -29.17
CA GLY A 659 -3.57 -11.85 -29.05
C GLY A 659 -2.93 -12.21 -30.39
N SER A 660 -3.69 -12.41 -31.48
CA SER A 660 -3.18 -12.75 -32.82
C SER A 660 -2.49 -11.58 -33.54
N ILE A 661 -2.69 -10.34 -33.09
CA ILE A 661 -1.93 -9.18 -33.56
C ILE A 661 -0.70 -8.98 -32.66
N ALA A 662 -0.89 -9.09 -31.33
CA ALA A 662 0.19 -8.99 -30.37
C ALA A 662 1.27 -10.07 -30.54
N THR A 663 0.92 -11.33 -30.82
CA THR A 663 1.91 -12.39 -31.07
C THR A 663 2.70 -12.14 -32.34
N ARG A 664 2.05 -11.76 -33.45
CA ARG A 664 2.76 -11.47 -34.71
C ARG A 664 3.72 -10.28 -34.59
N PHE A 665 3.30 -9.21 -33.91
CA PHE A 665 4.20 -8.09 -33.65
C PHE A 665 5.40 -8.49 -32.75
N LEU A 666 5.17 -9.38 -31.79
CA LEU A 666 6.22 -9.87 -30.89
C LEU A 666 7.17 -10.85 -31.60
N GLU A 667 6.65 -11.73 -32.48
CA GLU A 667 7.44 -12.58 -33.38
C GLU A 667 8.27 -11.76 -34.37
N GLU A 668 7.70 -10.69 -34.95
CA GLU A 668 8.37 -9.81 -35.90
C GLU A 668 9.47 -8.96 -35.24
N GLU A 669 9.21 -8.40 -34.05
CA GLU A 669 10.20 -7.65 -33.29
C GLU A 669 11.27 -8.57 -32.64
N GLU A 670 10.95 -9.83 -32.31
CA GLU A 670 11.95 -10.84 -31.92
C GLU A 670 12.88 -11.18 -33.09
N LEU A 671 12.34 -11.41 -34.29
CA LEU A 671 13.12 -11.65 -35.50
C LEU A 671 14.03 -10.45 -35.83
N ARG A 672 13.49 -9.23 -35.72
CA ARG A 672 14.22 -7.97 -35.92
C ARG A 672 15.31 -7.77 -34.89
N SER A 673 15.05 -8.08 -33.62
CA SER A 673 16.02 -8.04 -32.53
C SER A 673 17.17 -9.01 -32.79
N HIS A 674 16.86 -10.23 -33.27
CA HIS A 674 17.87 -11.23 -33.65
C HIS A 674 18.77 -10.70 -34.78
N HIS A 675 18.20 -10.13 -35.84
CA HIS A 675 18.96 -9.55 -36.94
C HIS A 675 19.86 -8.36 -36.52
N ILE A 676 19.38 -7.54 -35.58
CA ILE A 676 20.19 -6.45 -35.00
C ILE A 676 21.34 -7.02 -34.16
N LEU A 677 21.11 -8.09 -33.40
CA LEU A 677 22.14 -8.78 -32.62
C LEU A 677 23.23 -9.37 -33.53
N GLU A 678 22.86 -10.11 -34.58
CA GLU A 678 23.81 -10.67 -35.56
C GLU A 678 24.69 -9.57 -36.20
N ARG A 679 24.10 -8.42 -36.54
CA ARG A 679 24.84 -7.28 -37.10
C ARG A 679 25.76 -6.61 -36.09
N LEU A 680 25.38 -6.57 -34.80
CA LEU A 680 26.25 -6.07 -33.73
C LEU A 680 27.41 -7.01 -33.48
N ASP A 681 27.17 -8.32 -33.37
CA ASP A 681 28.22 -9.33 -33.17
C ASP A 681 29.20 -9.38 -34.36
N ALA A 682 28.70 -9.32 -35.59
CA ALA A 682 29.54 -9.21 -36.78
C ALA A 682 30.44 -7.94 -36.75
N HIS A 683 29.89 -6.80 -36.35
CA HIS A 683 30.65 -5.55 -36.21
C HIS A 683 31.64 -5.59 -35.03
N ILE A 684 31.32 -6.30 -33.94
CA ILE A 684 32.23 -6.52 -32.81
C ILE A 684 33.40 -7.42 -33.22
N GLU A 685 33.18 -8.48 -34.01
CA GLU A 685 34.26 -9.31 -34.55
C GLU A 685 35.11 -8.58 -35.60
N GLU A 686 34.52 -7.72 -36.42
CA GLU A 686 35.28 -6.82 -37.32
C GLU A 686 36.16 -5.85 -36.51
N LEU A 687 35.62 -5.23 -35.45
CA LEU A 687 36.38 -4.32 -34.58
C LEU A 687 37.49 -5.03 -33.81
N LYS A 688 37.26 -6.27 -33.33
CA LYS A 688 38.29 -7.13 -32.73
C LYS A 688 39.39 -7.45 -33.73
N ARG A 689 39.04 -7.81 -34.96
CA ARG A 689 39.97 -8.13 -36.05
C ARG A 689 40.84 -6.92 -36.44
N GLU A 690 40.24 -5.75 -36.59
CA GLU A 690 40.95 -4.50 -36.91
C GLU A 690 41.84 -4.02 -35.74
N SER A 691 41.37 -4.21 -34.50
CA SER A 691 42.17 -3.96 -33.29
C SER A 691 43.38 -4.92 -33.18
N GLU A 692 43.18 -6.23 -33.38
CA GLU A 692 44.25 -7.22 -33.34
C GLU A 692 45.28 -7.00 -34.47
N LYS A 693 44.82 -6.63 -35.68
CA LYS A 693 45.62 -6.20 -36.82
C LYS A 693 46.45 -4.95 -36.49
N THR A 694 45.85 -3.96 -35.82
CA THR A 694 46.55 -2.75 -35.34
C THR A 694 47.62 -3.09 -34.29
N VAL A 695 47.29 -3.90 -33.29
CA VAL A 695 48.24 -4.38 -32.28
C VAL A 695 49.39 -5.14 -32.94
N LYS A 696 49.10 -6.04 -33.90
CA LYS A 696 50.11 -6.78 -34.68
C LYS A 696 51.08 -5.82 -35.39
N GLN A 697 50.57 -4.81 -36.11
CA GLN A 697 51.41 -3.79 -36.77
C GLN A 697 52.36 -3.09 -35.79
N PHE A 698 51.88 -2.65 -34.62
CA PHE A 698 52.73 -2.02 -33.60
C PHE A 698 53.71 -2.99 -32.93
N THR A 699 53.39 -4.27 -32.82
CA THR A 699 54.35 -5.29 -32.32
C THR A 699 55.40 -5.72 -33.33
N THR A 700 55.18 -5.54 -34.65
CA THR A 700 56.19 -5.78 -35.69
C THR A 700 57.10 -4.57 -35.99
N LEU A 701 56.87 -3.44 -35.31
CA LEU A 701 57.66 -2.20 -35.41
C LEU A 701 58.70 -2.06 -34.29
N LYS A 702 59.15 -3.19 -33.72
CA LYS A 702 60.01 -3.25 -32.53
C LYS A 702 60.96 -4.44 -32.55
#